data_AF-A0A931L504-F1
#
_entry.id   AF-A0A931L504-F1
#
_cell.length_a   1.000
_cell.length_b   1.000
_cell.length_c   1.000
_cell.angle_alpha   90.00
_cell.angle_beta   90.00
_cell.angle_gamma   90.00
#
_symmetry.space_group_name_H-M   'P 1'
#
loop_
_entity.id
_entity.type
_entity.pdbx_description
1 polymer ?
#
loop_
_entity_poly.entity_id
_entity_poly.type
_entity_poly.pdbx_seq_one_letter_code
_entity_poly.pdbx_strand_id
1 'polypeptide(L)'
;MGIMSGRPSRADRAIKEARRAKAAAAAEAAEPAASPQEKSPQSTLSANADGSGTPSGTASGTGPSVTAGATGRASDPAAPPLGTATAIARLEEWRLALAKELGEAPAAGRDEPRRMLAMLNVLGRTRRTAESAFQRPAVAAAAAAGKVDETLDDALADLESLAAGSGGPDALNKGLAPIRARIDLTLDVAEIAGWRTAQETSEARTWFAERAVDLALKWLLRSAVARGEIGKGASGRIDEGVFILAGGDFATRDLVGGKPIEAVVVYGGERFAGDAARMAERAFVRLGAELRDALNGGRGEPLVYSLKTPLGDGVNGQGVTESAARLAKLVATPQTTKLAQWIAGGRIVAGDVAAGGSFLEEIDGALWNAIPAPTIDDSAESDGRVDSRTAFDAFRRIAMFLRHREGPTRPCFRSVRVAEAMTAAADCGLMPRETATRLSAAAAFALAAASRARMVGGDASAEENAKAIASLCGFADYELFEAALIGGVAQADDALATLAGGAQAAFAPFRQAASSVSASGAASATASAKAEMQGEAPNQPNGVDATTLEQLGFTDGSAASARIDGWAARWADDRGVAPRFAAIAPGLLTAFGETMQPDDAARLFDRLLANNNLSTCELSAGLSNPATQDILATALGDLTASIEPITTTEEGAALLFAVDGNLQPRTAAEFFQRFSPDAIRSADRLGAWRRGAIARVAALVARGDMNFDAAAATLELIDDHTLADAVAFASKEAGSDDLGVIRFASAAGARVGGPRSICLFSQNAAGVEGTARRFIDILREIGDGVFALPVSFDHRMGGDASKLVTTPDDLRAFLTEQAIAQDRLHYSRARIVGPENETLSALLRAGAACPRRADATMRDLDRMRTQRLRQEPELATPFDQPDGGAADVDLIIGSLTLRHAAAHPMLRELNAADALDALARADLVSSDVARTLAAAHGFHARLSAACGLAGWKDARRRPPRRRFGQLLARAAGVSDLSAIRPLAVGYAEQVRALYAQIAQGRPSQGLSVDG
;
A
#
# COMPACT_ATOMS: atom_id res chain seq x y z
N MET A 1 18.10 13.42 26.62
CA MET A 1 18.15 12.82 27.98
C MET A 1 17.00 11.84 28.13
N GLY A 2 17.27 10.64 28.64
CA GLY A 2 16.28 9.56 28.86
C GLY A 2 16.75 8.20 28.35
N ILE A 3 17.76 7.61 29.00
CA ILE A 3 18.31 6.28 28.69
C ILE A 3 17.49 5.23 29.47
N MET A 4 16.82 4.30 28.79
CA MET A 4 16.36 3.03 29.38
C MET A 4 17.04 1.86 28.67
N SER A 5 17.91 1.18 29.42
CA SER A 5 18.57 -0.07 29.08
C SER A 5 17.56 -1.23 29.08
N GLY A 6 17.22 -1.76 27.91
CA GLY A 6 16.41 -2.98 27.77
C GLY A 6 17.22 -4.24 28.07
N ARG A 7 16.77 -5.04 29.04
CA ARG A 7 17.25 -6.42 29.24
C ARG A 7 16.82 -7.29 28.05
N PRO A 8 17.65 -8.25 27.60
CA PRO A 8 17.30 -9.13 26.49
C PRO A 8 16.09 -10.02 26.83
N SER A 9 15.25 -10.26 25.83
CA SER A 9 14.00 -11.01 25.95
C SER A 9 14.26 -12.48 26.31
N ARG A 10 13.26 -13.16 26.91
CA ARG A 10 13.31 -14.61 27.17
C ARG A 10 13.59 -15.43 25.91
N ALA A 11 13.23 -14.93 24.73
CA ALA A 11 13.49 -15.57 23.45
C ALA A 11 14.99 -15.55 23.07
N ASP A 12 15.69 -14.44 23.34
CA ASP A 12 17.13 -14.31 23.04
C ASP A 12 17.97 -15.27 23.90
N ARG A 13 17.55 -15.52 25.14
CA ARG A 13 18.23 -16.46 26.04
C ARG A 13 18.04 -17.91 25.57
N ALA A 14 16.84 -18.26 25.11
CA ALA A 14 16.54 -19.59 24.58
C ALA A 14 17.33 -19.88 23.28
N ILE A 15 17.48 -18.89 22.39
CA ILE A 15 18.26 -19.02 21.15
C ILE A 15 19.75 -19.19 21.46
N LYS A 16 20.28 -18.49 22.47
CA LYS A 16 21.68 -18.59 22.88
C LYS A 16 22.00 -19.93 23.56
N GLU A 17 21.05 -20.48 24.33
CA GLU A 17 21.16 -21.81 24.95
C GLU A 17 21.07 -22.93 23.89
N ALA A 18 20.18 -22.80 22.90
CA ALA A 18 20.10 -23.75 21.77
C ALA A 18 21.37 -23.77 20.90
N ARG A 19 22.00 -22.60 20.67
CA ARG A 19 23.28 -22.51 19.95
C ARG A 19 24.45 -23.12 20.73
N ARG A 20 24.46 -22.99 22.07
CA ARG A 20 25.46 -23.65 22.93
C ARG A 20 25.31 -25.17 22.94
N ALA A 21 24.08 -25.68 22.96
CA ALA A 21 23.82 -27.12 22.90
C ALA A 21 24.28 -27.72 21.56
N LYS A 22 24.07 -27.01 20.44
CA LYS A 22 24.52 -27.43 19.11
C LYS A 22 26.04 -27.41 18.95
N ALA A 23 26.72 -26.45 19.57
CA ALA A 23 28.18 -26.36 19.57
C ALA A 23 28.84 -27.45 20.45
N ALA A 24 28.20 -27.84 21.57
CA ALA A 24 28.67 -28.94 22.40
C ALA A 24 28.55 -30.30 21.69
N ALA A 25 27.47 -30.53 20.95
CA ALA A 25 27.27 -31.76 20.18
C ALA A 25 28.24 -31.91 18.99
N ALA A 26 28.75 -30.80 18.43
CA ALA A 26 29.71 -30.83 17.33
C ALA A 26 31.15 -31.13 17.80
N ALA A 27 31.47 -30.88 19.07
CA ALA A 27 32.80 -31.12 19.63
C ALA A 27 33.03 -32.59 20.02
N GLU A 28 31.97 -33.38 20.19
CA GLU A 28 32.04 -34.78 20.66
C GLU A 28 32.21 -35.80 19.52
N ALA A 29 32.19 -35.36 18.25
CA ALA A 29 32.15 -36.22 17.07
C ALA A 29 33.49 -36.35 16.30
N ALA A 30 34.62 -35.85 16.84
CA ALA A 30 35.90 -35.86 16.13
C ALA A 30 37.02 -36.56 16.92
N GLU A 31 37.24 -37.85 16.64
CA GLU A 31 38.52 -38.54 16.86
C GLU A 31 39.05 -39.14 15.53
N PRO A 32 40.38 -39.23 15.31
CA PRO A 32 40.95 -39.39 13.98
C PRO A 32 41.38 -40.83 13.67
N ALA A 33 41.22 -41.26 12.41
CA ALA A 33 41.77 -42.50 11.89
C ALA A 33 42.75 -42.24 10.71
N ALA A 34 43.83 -43.02 10.72
CA ALA A 34 45.09 -42.81 10.03
C ALA A 34 45.11 -43.13 8.52
N SER A 35 46.09 -42.55 7.83
CA SER A 35 46.47 -42.76 6.42
C SER A 35 47.06 -44.16 6.14
N PRO A 36 47.11 -44.58 4.86
CA PRO A 36 48.45 -44.79 4.27
C PRO A 36 48.62 -44.34 2.81
N GLN A 37 49.90 -44.13 2.48
CA GLN A 37 50.51 -43.73 1.21
C GLN A 37 50.31 -44.74 0.06
N GLU A 38 50.37 -44.30 -1.21
CA GLU A 38 51.38 -44.80 -2.19
C GLU A 38 51.44 -44.05 -3.55
N LYS A 39 52.67 -43.63 -3.87
CA LYS A 39 53.43 -43.58 -5.15
C LYS A 39 52.79 -43.15 -6.50
N SER A 40 53.45 -42.14 -7.09
CA SER A 40 53.48 -41.79 -8.53
C SER A 40 54.18 -42.86 -9.40
N PRO A 41 54.07 -42.78 -10.75
CA PRO A 41 55.14 -42.12 -11.50
C PRO A 41 54.73 -41.32 -12.76
N GLN A 42 55.71 -40.53 -13.21
CA GLN A 42 55.77 -39.62 -14.34
C GLN A 42 55.71 -40.31 -15.72
N SER A 43 55.29 -39.56 -16.76
CA SER A 43 55.96 -39.63 -18.07
C SER A 43 55.79 -38.33 -18.88
N THR A 44 56.94 -37.79 -19.26
CA THR A 44 57.23 -36.76 -20.26
C THR A 44 56.78 -37.13 -21.68
N LEU A 45 56.45 -36.15 -22.53
CA LEU A 45 56.99 -36.05 -23.90
C LEU A 45 56.64 -34.70 -24.57
N SER A 46 57.68 -34.13 -25.17
CA SER A 46 57.77 -32.92 -25.98
C SER A 46 57.56 -33.27 -27.46
N ALA A 47 57.02 -32.34 -28.27
CA ALA A 47 57.55 -32.02 -29.61
C ALA A 47 56.85 -30.83 -30.28
N ASN A 48 57.68 -29.94 -30.83
CA ASN A 48 57.39 -28.79 -31.69
C ASN A 48 56.85 -29.19 -33.07
N ALA A 49 56.21 -28.25 -33.78
CA ALA A 49 56.66 -27.82 -35.12
C ALA A 49 55.90 -26.58 -35.64
N ASP A 50 56.69 -25.75 -36.32
CA ASP A 50 56.46 -24.45 -36.96
C ASP A 50 55.41 -24.38 -38.08
N GLY A 51 55.02 -23.14 -38.42
CA GLY A 51 54.34 -22.82 -39.69
C GLY A 51 54.04 -21.33 -39.86
N SER A 52 55.02 -20.58 -40.37
CA SER A 52 54.98 -19.15 -40.73
C SER A 52 54.08 -18.82 -41.92
N GLY A 53 53.51 -17.60 -41.96
CA GLY A 53 52.98 -17.00 -43.19
C GLY A 53 52.30 -15.64 -43.01
N THR A 54 53.06 -14.55 -43.16
CA THR A 54 52.54 -13.19 -43.45
C THR A 54 52.19 -13.03 -44.93
N PRO A 55 51.29 -12.09 -45.29
CA PRO A 55 51.81 -10.87 -45.94
C PRO A 55 51.11 -9.56 -45.53
N SER A 56 51.87 -8.49 -45.76
CA SER A 56 51.58 -7.07 -45.57
C SER A 56 50.61 -6.46 -46.60
N GLY A 57 49.85 -5.44 -46.17
CA GLY A 57 49.17 -4.49 -47.05
C GLY A 57 48.76 -3.21 -46.30
N THR A 58 49.42 -2.10 -46.62
CA THR A 58 49.20 -0.75 -46.08
C THR A 58 48.11 0.00 -46.86
N ALA A 59 47.17 0.66 -46.17
CA ALA A 59 46.45 1.82 -46.71
C ALA A 59 45.97 2.73 -45.57
N SER A 60 46.32 4.00 -45.69
CA SER A 60 46.01 5.14 -44.83
C SER A 60 44.57 5.63 -44.99
N GLY A 61 43.91 6.01 -43.89
CA GLY A 61 42.64 6.74 -43.89
C GLY A 61 42.31 7.29 -42.50
N THR A 62 42.29 8.61 -42.41
CA THR A 62 41.93 9.46 -41.25
C THR A 62 40.60 9.08 -40.59
N GLY A 63 40.56 8.95 -39.26
CA GLY A 63 39.35 8.75 -38.47
C GLY A 63 39.21 9.78 -37.34
N PRO A 64 38.00 10.31 -37.06
CA PRO A 64 37.75 11.19 -35.94
C PRO A 64 37.54 10.41 -34.62
N SER A 65 37.86 11.09 -33.52
CA SER A 65 37.61 10.74 -32.12
C SER A 65 36.31 9.96 -31.88
N VAL A 66 36.40 8.74 -31.33
CA VAL A 66 35.27 7.99 -30.79
C VAL A 66 35.57 7.54 -29.36
N THR A 67 34.65 7.92 -28.48
CA THR A 67 34.45 7.55 -27.09
C THR A 67 34.43 6.04 -26.89
N ALA A 68 35.19 5.55 -25.91
CA ALA A 68 35.24 4.14 -25.52
C ALA A 68 33.95 3.72 -24.80
N GLY A 69 32.92 3.40 -25.58
CA GLY A 69 31.73 2.67 -25.16
C GLY A 69 32.00 1.16 -25.17
N ALA A 70 31.39 0.46 -24.22
CA ALA A 70 31.40 -0.98 -24.02
C ALA A 70 31.55 -1.79 -25.32
N THR A 71 32.55 -2.67 -25.37
CA THR A 71 32.63 -3.72 -26.39
C THR A 71 31.44 -4.65 -26.23
N GLY A 72 30.37 -4.38 -26.98
CA GLY A 72 29.55 -5.44 -27.52
C GLY A 72 30.49 -6.35 -28.32
N ARG A 73 30.64 -7.60 -27.87
CA ARG A 73 31.07 -8.64 -28.79
C ARG A 73 30.08 -8.62 -29.95
N ALA A 74 30.59 -8.40 -31.15
CA ALA A 74 29.91 -8.79 -32.38
C ALA A 74 29.35 -10.20 -32.18
N SER A 75 28.11 -10.41 -32.61
CA SER A 75 27.41 -11.70 -32.60
C SER A 75 28.37 -12.87 -32.84
N ASP A 76 28.57 -13.70 -31.81
CA ASP A 76 29.22 -15.01 -31.96
C ASP A 76 28.41 -15.80 -32.99
N PRO A 77 28.98 -16.21 -34.14
CA PRO A 77 28.21 -16.81 -35.23
C PRO A 77 27.76 -18.26 -34.95
N ALA A 78 27.77 -18.71 -33.69
CA ALA A 78 27.29 -20.04 -33.29
C ALA A 78 26.73 -20.06 -31.85
N ALA A 79 26.03 -19.01 -31.42
CA ALA A 79 25.34 -19.06 -30.13
C ALA A 79 24.25 -20.16 -30.19
N PRO A 80 24.28 -21.14 -29.26
CA PRO A 80 23.36 -22.27 -29.28
C PRO A 80 21.90 -21.81 -29.09
N PRO A 81 20.93 -22.44 -29.79
CA PRO A 81 19.55 -21.99 -29.77
C PRO A 81 18.87 -22.26 -28.42
N LEU A 82 18.05 -21.31 -27.99
CA LEU A 82 17.21 -21.37 -26.80
C LEU A 82 15.90 -22.10 -27.13
N GLY A 83 15.41 -22.88 -26.18
CA GLY A 83 14.16 -23.63 -26.35
C GLY A 83 14.14 -24.96 -25.60
N THR A 84 12.96 -25.57 -25.57
CA THR A 84 12.71 -26.79 -24.79
C THR A 84 13.46 -28.00 -25.36
N ALA A 85 13.63 -28.08 -26.69
CA ALA A 85 14.32 -29.17 -27.34
C ALA A 85 15.83 -29.17 -27.03
N THR A 86 16.48 -28.00 -27.06
CA THR A 86 17.89 -27.86 -26.66
C THR A 86 18.10 -28.00 -25.15
N ALA A 87 17.10 -27.65 -24.34
CA ALA A 87 17.18 -27.77 -22.88
C ALA A 87 17.44 -29.21 -22.41
N ILE A 88 16.79 -30.20 -23.03
CA ILE A 88 16.89 -31.61 -22.63
C ILE A 88 18.29 -32.16 -22.92
N ALA A 89 18.79 -31.96 -24.15
CA ALA A 89 20.12 -32.41 -24.53
C ALA A 89 21.21 -31.78 -23.64
N ARG A 90 21.10 -30.48 -23.36
CA ARG A 90 22.02 -29.76 -22.47
C ARG A 90 21.93 -30.22 -21.02
N LEU A 91 20.74 -30.60 -20.56
CA LEU A 91 20.57 -31.16 -19.23
C LEU A 91 21.34 -32.48 -19.10
N GLU A 92 21.27 -33.35 -20.10
CA GLU A 92 22.03 -34.62 -20.12
C GLU A 92 23.54 -34.36 -20.13
N GLU A 93 24.02 -33.44 -20.97
CA GLU A 93 25.44 -33.04 -21.00
C GLU A 93 25.90 -32.48 -19.65
N TRP A 94 25.09 -31.61 -19.04
CA TRP A 94 25.39 -31.03 -17.73
C TRP A 94 25.42 -32.08 -16.63
N ARG A 95 24.51 -33.07 -16.67
CA ARG A 95 24.50 -34.20 -15.72
C ARG A 95 25.74 -35.06 -15.83
N LEU A 96 26.27 -35.26 -17.04
CA LEU A 96 27.54 -35.95 -17.24
C LEU A 96 28.71 -35.15 -16.66
N ALA A 97 28.73 -33.82 -16.86
CA ALA A 97 29.73 -32.94 -16.27
C ALA A 97 29.68 -32.97 -14.73
N LEU A 98 28.47 -32.93 -14.15
CA LEU A 98 28.25 -33.03 -12.71
C LEU A 98 28.71 -34.38 -12.13
N ALA A 99 28.34 -35.48 -12.79
CA ALA A 99 28.75 -36.83 -12.39
C ALA A 99 30.29 -36.95 -12.38
N LYS A 100 30.95 -36.39 -13.41
CA LYS A 100 32.40 -36.34 -13.51
C LYS A 100 33.05 -35.52 -12.39
N GLU A 101 32.48 -34.36 -12.03
CA GLU A 101 33.01 -33.51 -10.95
C GLU A 101 32.87 -34.18 -9.58
N LEU A 102 31.74 -34.84 -9.32
CA LEU A 102 31.46 -35.50 -8.03
C LEU A 102 32.10 -36.90 -7.90
N GLY A 103 32.63 -37.47 -8.98
CA GLY A 103 33.21 -38.82 -8.98
C GLY A 103 32.17 -39.93 -8.79
N GLU A 104 30.91 -39.68 -9.15
CA GLU A 104 29.78 -40.60 -8.97
C GLU A 104 29.12 -40.93 -10.33
N ALA A 105 28.37 -42.04 -10.41
CA ALA A 105 27.54 -42.31 -11.58
C ALA A 105 26.44 -41.23 -11.73
N PRO A 106 25.98 -40.89 -12.95
CA PRO A 106 24.87 -39.95 -13.16
C PRO A 106 23.58 -40.53 -12.57
N ALA A 107 23.36 -40.33 -11.28
CA ALA A 107 22.36 -41.07 -10.52
C ALA A 107 21.00 -40.37 -10.49
N ALA A 108 19.97 -41.12 -10.87
CA ALA A 108 18.54 -40.80 -10.78
C ALA A 108 18.04 -40.41 -9.37
N GLY A 109 18.86 -40.56 -8.31
CA GLY A 109 18.50 -40.21 -6.93
C GLY A 109 18.54 -38.70 -6.61
N ARG A 110 19.06 -37.87 -7.51
CA ARG A 110 19.11 -36.39 -7.36
C ARG A 110 18.09 -35.65 -8.24
N ASP A 111 17.28 -36.40 -8.97
CA ASP A 111 16.26 -35.92 -9.90
C ASP A 111 14.96 -35.56 -9.18
N GLU A 112 15.03 -34.54 -8.32
CA GLU A 112 13.82 -33.94 -7.80
C GLU A 112 13.18 -33.08 -8.90
N PRO A 113 11.87 -33.25 -9.21
CA PRO A 113 11.22 -32.58 -10.35
C PRO A 113 11.42 -31.06 -10.37
N ARG A 114 11.41 -30.42 -9.20
CA ARG A 114 11.66 -28.98 -9.05
C ARG A 114 13.08 -28.57 -9.49
N ARG A 115 14.10 -29.36 -9.13
CA ARG A 115 15.50 -29.09 -9.50
C ARG A 115 15.71 -29.27 -10.99
N MET A 116 15.16 -30.34 -11.55
CA MET A 116 15.22 -30.60 -12.99
C MET A 116 14.54 -29.48 -13.78
N LEU A 117 13.36 -29.04 -13.34
CA LEU A 117 12.64 -27.93 -13.99
C LEU A 117 13.45 -26.63 -13.93
N ALA A 118 14.05 -26.32 -12.79
CA ALA A 118 14.93 -25.16 -12.64
C ALA A 118 16.13 -25.24 -13.59
N MET A 119 16.81 -26.40 -13.67
CA MET A 119 17.95 -26.58 -14.57
C MET A 119 17.54 -26.59 -16.04
N LEU A 120 16.36 -27.11 -16.41
CA LEU A 120 15.82 -26.97 -17.76
C LEU A 120 15.58 -25.50 -18.14
N ASN A 121 15.09 -24.69 -17.19
CA ASN A 121 14.95 -23.25 -17.39
C ASN A 121 16.33 -22.58 -17.56
N VAL A 122 17.30 -22.89 -16.70
CA VAL A 122 18.66 -22.34 -16.80
C VAL A 122 19.30 -22.72 -18.14
N LEU A 123 19.40 -24.02 -18.45
CA LEU A 123 20.15 -24.53 -19.60
C LEU A 123 19.45 -24.27 -20.94
N GLY A 124 18.11 -24.23 -20.93
CA GLY A 124 17.29 -24.05 -22.12
C GLY A 124 16.97 -22.60 -22.47
N ARG A 125 16.94 -21.70 -21.48
CA ARG A 125 16.47 -20.32 -21.65
C ARG A 125 17.51 -19.27 -21.30
N THR A 126 18.65 -19.64 -20.74
CA THR A 126 19.76 -18.71 -20.45
C THR A 126 21.02 -19.11 -21.23
N ARG A 127 21.82 -18.14 -21.70
CA ARG A 127 23.15 -18.45 -22.28
C ARG A 127 24.24 -18.25 -21.25
N ARG A 128 24.27 -17.09 -20.59
CA ARG A 128 25.35 -16.70 -19.66
C ARG A 128 25.36 -17.57 -18.40
N THR A 129 24.18 -17.77 -17.81
CA THR A 129 24.06 -18.60 -16.60
C THR A 129 24.26 -20.08 -16.92
N ALA A 130 23.76 -20.56 -18.07
CA ALA A 130 24.02 -21.92 -18.54
C ALA A 130 25.52 -22.19 -18.71
N GLU A 131 26.26 -21.30 -19.39
CA GLU A 131 27.72 -21.42 -19.54
C GLU A 131 28.43 -21.49 -18.17
N SER A 132 28.01 -20.64 -17.23
CA SER A 132 28.52 -20.66 -15.86
C SER A 132 28.19 -21.96 -15.12
N ALA A 133 27.01 -22.53 -15.34
CA ALA A 133 26.58 -23.81 -14.78
C ALA A 133 27.38 -24.99 -15.33
N PHE A 134 27.80 -24.95 -16.60
CA PHE A 134 28.71 -25.94 -17.18
C PHE A 134 30.13 -25.83 -16.64
N GLN A 135 30.59 -24.62 -16.34
CA GLN A 135 31.91 -24.41 -15.72
C GLN A 135 31.97 -24.86 -14.26
N ARG A 136 30.83 -24.84 -13.55
CA ARG A 136 30.72 -25.15 -12.11
C ARG A 136 29.46 -25.99 -11.82
N PRO A 137 29.38 -27.25 -12.30
CA PRO A 137 28.17 -28.04 -12.20
C PRO A 137 27.73 -28.31 -10.75
N ALA A 138 28.65 -28.60 -9.83
CA ALA A 138 28.32 -28.85 -8.43
C ALA A 138 27.67 -27.64 -7.74
N VAL A 139 28.15 -26.42 -8.04
CA VAL A 139 27.57 -25.17 -7.52
C VAL A 139 26.17 -24.96 -8.04
N ALA A 140 25.95 -25.13 -9.35
CA ALA A 140 24.63 -25.01 -9.96
C ALA A 140 23.65 -26.05 -9.37
N ALA A 141 24.10 -27.28 -9.14
CA ALA A 141 23.29 -28.33 -8.53
C ALA A 141 22.90 -28.01 -7.08
N ALA A 142 23.83 -27.49 -6.28
CA ALA A 142 23.57 -27.07 -4.90
C ALA A 142 22.59 -25.90 -4.84
N ALA A 143 22.75 -24.90 -5.73
CA ALA A 143 21.85 -23.76 -5.84
C ALA A 143 20.43 -24.19 -6.25
N ALA A 144 20.30 -25.10 -7.22
CA ALA A 144 19.02 -25.65 -7.63
C ALA A 144 18.32 -26.43 -6.48
N ALA A 145 19.11 -27.01 -5.57
CA ALA A 145 18.63 -27.68 -4.36
C ALA A 145 18.32 -26.74 -3.19
N GLY A 146 18.42 -25.42 -3.36
CA GLY A 146 18.10 -24.43 -2.33
C GLY A 146 19.22 -24.19 -1.31
N LYS A 147 20.45 -24.68 -1.55
CA LYS A 147 21.61 -24.50 -0.65
C LYS A 147 22.30 -23.14 -0.83
N VAL A 148 21.50 -22.08 -0.93
CA VAL A 148 21.98 -20.71 -1.21
C VAL A 148 22.81 -20.18 -0.05
N ASP A 149 22.30 -20.32 1.18
CA ASP A 149 22.94 -19.78 2.38
C ASP A 149 24.29 -20.45 2.67
N GLU A 150 24.37 -21.77 2.50
CA GLU A 150 25.64 -22.53 2.59
C GLU A 150 26.72 -21.94 1.65
N THR A 151 26.33 -21.62 0.42
CA THR A 151 27.27 -21.08 -0.58
C THR A 151 27.69 -19.64 -0.25
N LEU A 152 26.79 -18.84 0.34
CA LEU A 152 27.10 -17.48 0.81
C LEU A 152 28.04 -17.52 2.01
N ASP A 153 27.83 -18.44 2.94
CA ASP A 153 28.70 -18.66 4.10
C ASP A 153 30.11 -19.11 3.66
N ASP A 154 30.19 -20.05 2.72
CA ASP A 154 31.48 -20.49 2.13
C ASP A 154 32.20 -19.33 1.43
N ALA A 155 31.46 -18.47 0.73
CA ALA A 155 32.05 -17.29 0.10
C ALA A 155 32.55 -16.25 1.11
N LEU A 156 31.87 -16.11 2.25
CA LEU A 156 32.35 -15.26 3.34
C LEU A 156 33.66 -15.82 3.93
N ALA A 157 33.72 -17.14 4.17
CA ALA A 157 34.93 -17.80 4.65
C ALA A 157 36.11 -17.63 3.67
N ASP A 158 35.85 -17.74 2.36
CA ASP A 158 36.86 -17.51 1.32
C ASP A 158 37.35 -16.04 1.33
N LEU A 159 36.44 -15.07 1.47
CA LEU A 159 36.83 -13.66 1.61
C LEU A 159 37.66 -13.40 2.87
N GLU A 160 37.32 -14.03 4.00
CA GLU A 160 38.08 -13.94 5.26
C GLU A 160 39.48 -14.54 5.10
N SER A 161 39.62 -15.64 4.35
CA SER A 161 40.92 -16.23 4.05
C SER A 161 41.83 -15.28 3.24
N LEU A 162 41.22 -14.52 2.31
CA LEU A 162 41.90 -13.47 1.55
C LEU A 162 42.17 -12.23 2.41
N ALA A 163 41.46 -12.04 3.52
CA ALA A 163 41.54 -10.84 4.35
C ALA A 163 42.90 -10.63 5.00
N ALA A 164 43.79 -11.61 5.07
CA ALA A 164 45.18 -11.43 5.53
C ALA A 164 46.18 -11.14 4.40
N GLY A 165 45.79 -11.34 3.13
CA GLY A 165 46.69 -11.24 1.99
C GLY A 165 47.14 -9.81 1.65
N SER A 166 48.25 -9.72 0.92
CA SER A 166 48.80 -8.46 0.40
C SER A 166 49.45 -8.71 -0.96
N GLY A 167 49.34 -7.75 -1.87
CA GLY A 167 49.87 -7.87 -3.24
C GLY A 167 49.38 -6.74 -4.15
N GLY A 168 49.63 -6.88 -5.44
CA GLY A 168 49.11 -5.98 -6.48
C GLY A 168 47.66 -6.29 -6.88
N PRO A 169 47.08 -5.49 -7.80
CA PRO A 169 45.69 -5.63 -8.24
C PRO A 169 45.37 -6.99 -8.88
N ASP A 170 46.26 -7.53 -9.71
CA ASP A 170 46.07 -8.82 -10.40
C ASP A 170 45.93 -10.00 -9.42
N ALA A 171 46.69 -9.98 -8.32
CA ALA A 171 46.62 -11.02 -7.29
C ALA A 171 45.28 -10.99 -6.56
N LEU A 172 44.78 -9.78 -6.30
CA LEU A 172 43.47 -9.58 -5.69
C LEU A 172 42.34 -9.99 -6.65
N ASN A 173 42.43 -9.64 -7.94
CA ASN A 173 41.46 -10.04 -8.96
C ASN A 173 41.36 -11.57 -9.05
N LYS A 174 42.50 -12.27 -9.12
CA LYS A 174 42.57 -13.74 -9.14
C LYS A 174 41.93 -14.40 -7.92
N GLY A 175 41.98 -13.75 -6.76
CA GLY A 175 41.30 -14.23 -5.55
C GLY A 175 39.80 -13.96 -5.54
N LEU A 176 39.38 -12.76 -5.96
CA LEU A 176 37.97 -12.33 -5.91
C LEU A 176 37.11 -12.93 -7.02
N ALA A 177 37.64 -13.09 -8.22
CA ALA A 177 36.85 -13.48 -9.39
C ALA A 177 36.19 -14.86 -9.28
N PRO A 178 36.87 -15.92 -8.78
CA PRO A 178 36.23 -17.22 -8.58
C PRO A 178 35.07 -17.16 -7.58
N ILE A 179 35.23 -16.41 -6.49
CA ILE A 179 34.21 -16.23 -5.44
C ILE A 179 33.00 -15.50 -6.03
N ARG A 180 33.23 -14.40 -6.77
CA ARG A 180 32.17 -13.66 -7.44
C ARG A 180 31.40 -14.53 -8.44
N ALA A 181 32.10 -15.30 -9.26
CA ALA A 181 31.47 -16.18 -10.25
C ALA A 181 30.60 -17.25 -9.58
N ARG A 182 31.05 -17.81 -8.44
CA ARG A 182 30.28 -18.79 -7.65
C ARG A 182 28.99 -18.18 -7.10
N ILE A 183 29.07 -16.98 -6.51
CA ILE A 183 27.89 -16.28 -5.98
C ILE A 183 26.91 -15.92 -7.09
N ASP A 184 27.39 -15.35 -8.19
CA ASP A 184 26.53 -14.95 -9.31
C ASP A 184 25.75 -16.14 -9.85
N LEU A 185 26.42 -17.29 -10.07
CA LEU A 185 25.76 -18.52 -10.50
C LEU A 185 24.73 -19.01 -9.49
N THR A 186 25.08 -19.00 -8.20
CA THR A 186 24.21 -19.49 -7.13
C THR A 186 22.93 -18.67 -7.05
N LEU A 187 23.06 -17.34 -7.05
CA LEU A 187 21.92 -16.44 -6.98
C LEU A 187 21.05 -16.52 -8.24
N ASP A 188 21.65 -16.69 -9.42
CA ASP A 188 20.91 -16.83 -10.68
C ASP A 188 20.06 -18.09 -10.70
N VAL A 189 20.65 -19.22 -10.34
CA VAL A 189 19.96 -20.51 -10.31
C VAL A 189 18.88 -20.50 -9.22
N ALA A 190 19.16 -19.92 -8.05
CA ALA A 190 18.20 -19.79 -6.97
C ALA A 190 16.99 -18.92 -7.33
N GLU A 191 17.21 -17.82 -8.07
CA GLU A 191 16.14 -16.96 -8.56
C GLU A 191 15.25 -17.69 -9.59
N ILE A 192 15.85 -18.40 -10.55
CA ILE A 192 15.10 -19.19 -11.54
C ILE A 192 14.36 -20.37 -10.88
N ALA A 193 14.95 -20.99 -9.87
CA ALA A 193 14.35 -22.09 -9.11
C ALA A 193 13.23 -21.63 -8.15
N GLY A 194 13.08 -20.32 -7.93
CA GLY A 194 12.09 -19.76 -7.01
C GLY A 194 12.46 -19.87 -5.52
N TRP A 195 13.73 -20.16 -5.19
CA TRP A 195 14.22 -20.16 -3.80
C TRP A 195 14.45 -18.76 -3.24
N ARG A 196 14.74 -17.80 -4.13
CA ARG A 196 14.93 -16.38 -3.81
C ARG A 196 14.16 -15.53 -4.83
N THR A 197 13.63 -14.41 -4.39
CA THR A 197 13.09 -13.37 -5.26
C THR A 197 14.22 -12.56 -5.91
N ALA A 198 13.94 -11.88 -7.03
CA ALA A 198 14.91 -10.98 -7.66
C ALA A 198 15.39 -9.86 -6.71
N GLN A 199 14.53 -9.43 -5.78
CA GLN A 199 14.87 -8.44 -4.76
C GLN A 199 15.85 -9.00 -3.72
N GLU A 200 15.61 -10.21 -3.20
CA GLU A 200 16.56 -10.86 -2.28
C GLU A 200 17.91 -11.15 -2.96
N THR A 201 17.88 -11.55 -4.23
CA THR A 201 19.08 -11.73 -5.05
C THR A 201 19.85 -10.41 -5.21
N SER A 202 19.16 -9.31 -5.51
CA SER A 202 19.77 -7.97 -5.57
C SER A 202 20.43 -7.58 -4.25
N GLU A 203 19.76 -7.82 -3.13
CA GLU A 203 20.30 -7.54 -1.80
C GLU A 203 21.56 -8.36 -1.49
N ALA A 204 21.53 -9.67 -1.78
CA ALA A 204 22.69 -10.55 -1.61
C ALA A 204 23.87 -10.12 -2.50
N ARG A 205 23.59 -9.67 -3.73
CA ARG A 205 24.60 -9.11 -4.66
C ARG A 205 25.24 -7.85 -4.08
N THR A 206 24.45 -6.92 -3.56
CA THR A 206 24.96 -5.70 -2.93
C THR A 206 25.76 -6.04 -1.67
N TRP A 207 25.25 -6.92 -0.81
CA TRP A 207 25.96 -7.37 0.40
C TRP A 207 27.35 -7.93 0.07
N PHE A 208 27.45 -8.79 -0.94
CA PHE A 208 28.74 -9.33 -1.37
C PHE A 208 29.65 -8.24 -1.98
N ALA A 209 29.09 -7.33 -2.79
CA ALA A 209 29.83 -6.21 -3.34
C ALA A 209 30.46 -5.33 -2.25
N GLU A 210 29.74 -5.05 -1.15
CA GLU A 210 30.29 -4.31 -0.01
C GLU A 210 31.48 -5.03 0.63
N ARG A 211 31.37 -6.34 0.89
CA ARG A 211 32.46 -7.12 1.50
C ARG A 211 33.68 -7.20 0.57
N ALA A 212 33.45 -7.42 -0.73
CA ALA A 212 34.51 -7.49 -1.73
C ALA A 212 35.25 -6.14 -1.87
N VAL A 213 34.51 -5.02 -1.89
CA VAL A 213 35.08 -3.67 -1.98
C VAL A 213 35.83 -3.29 -0.70
N ASP A 214 35.31 -3.67 0.48
CA ASP A 214 35.99 -3.45 1.76
C ASP A 214 37.30 -4.25 1.87
N LEU A 215 37.26 -5.52 1.45
CA LEU A 215 38.47 -6.35 1.34
C LEU A 215 39.48 -5.72 0.38
N ALA A 216 39.03 -5.30 -0.80
CA ALA A 216 39.89 -4.70 -1.82
C ALA A 216 40.57 -3.42 -1.32
N LEU A 217 39.81 -2.53 -0.66
CA LEU A 217 40.34 -1.32 -0.04
C LEU A 217 41.44 -1.66 0.97
N LYS A 218 41.15 -2.55 1.92
CA LYS A 218 42.10 -2.93 2.99
C LYS A 218 43.34 -3.63 2.43
N TRP A 219 43.18 -4.48 1.42
CA TRP A 219 44.28 -5.15 0.73
C TRP A 219 45.24 -4.14 0.10
N LEU A 220 44.71 -3.18 -0.66
CA LEU A 220 45.51 -2.17 -1.35
C LEU A 220 46.12 -1.15 -0.38
N LEU A 221 45.42 -0.77 0.68
CA LEU A 221 45.97 0.05 1.76
C LEU A 221 47.15 -0.64 2.45
N ARG A 222 47.09 -1.95 2.74
CA ARG A 222 48.25 -2.69 3.27
C ARG A 222 49.43 -2.63 2.32
N SER A 223 49.17 -2.80 1.02
CA SER A 223 50.20 -2.75 -0.02
C SER A 223 50.87 -1.37 -0.06
N ALA A 224 50.09 -0.29 0.01
CA ALA A 224 50.60 1.08 0.07
C ALA A 224 51.39 1.39 1.36
N VAL A 225 50.92 0.88 2.51
CA VAL A 225 51.63 1.01 3.79
C VAL A 225 52.96 0.25 3.78
N ALA A 226 52.98 -0.97 3.21
CA ALA A 226 54.21 -1.76 3.08
C ALA A 226 55.24 -1.10 2.15
N ARG A 227 54.78 -0.35 1.13
CA ARG A 227 55.63 0.48 0.25
C ARG A 227 56.11 1.78 0.91
N GLY A 228 55.60 2.13 2.10
CA GLY A 228 55.97 3.34 2.82
C GLY A 228 55.36 4.64 2.26
N GLU A 229 54.32 4.53 1.44
CA GLU A 229 53.69 5.69 0.80
C GLU A 229 52.61 6.34 1.65
N ILE A 230 51.99 5.55 2.52
CA ILE A 230 50.95 5.97 3.46
C ILE A 230 51.31 5.42 4.84
N GLY A 231 51.20 6.24 5.88
CA GLY A 231 51.39 5.79 7.27
C GLY A 231 50.22 4.99 7.82
N LYS A 232 50.40 4.30 8.95
CA LYS A 232 49.28 3.77 9.76
C LYS A 232 48.57 4.90 10.53
N GLY A 233 47.31 4.71 10.88
CA GLY A 233 46.53 5.70 11.63
C GLY A 233 47.02 5.82 13.07
N ALA A 234 46.54 6.81 13.81
CA ALA A 234 46.94 7.01 15.21
C ALA A 234 46.55 5.81 16.09
N SER A 235 45.45 5.12 15.74
CA SER A 235 45.01 3.88 16.38
C SER A 235 45.77 2.63 15.91
N GLY A 236 46.68 2.77 14.93
CA GLY A 236 47.38 1.66 14.29
C GLY A 236 46.59 0.96 13.18
N ARG A 237 45.32 1.33 12.95
CA ARG A 237 44.50 0.86 11.83
C ARG A 237 45.01 1.41 10.49
N ILE A 238 44.87 0.62 9.42
CA ILE A 238 45.30 1.01 8.07
C ILE A 238 44.24 1.84 7.33
N ASP A 239 42.97 1.66 7.69
CA ASP A 239 41.79 2.25 7.08
C ASP A 239 41.30 3.50 7.82
N GLU A 240 41.94 3.88 8.93
CA GLU A 240 41.55 5.04 9.75
C GLU A 240 41.46 6.33 8.92
N GLY A 241 40.28 6.96 8.88
CA GLY A 241 40.02 8.15 8.08
C GLY A 241 39.96 7.91 6.56
N VAL A 242 39.87 6.65 6.10
CA VAL A 242 39.67 6.27 4.69
C VAL A 242 38.42 5.43 4.58
N PHE A 243 37.47 5.86 3.75
CA PHE A 243 36.19 5.17 3.56
C PHE A 243 35.74 5.23 2.11
N ILE A 244 34.79 4.38 1.75
CA ILE A 244 34.18 4.37 0.41
C ILE A 244 32.74 4.82 0.51
N LEU A 245 32.44 5.90 -0.21
CA LEU A 245 31.08 6.39 -0.44
C LEU A 245 30.57 5.76 -1.73
N ALA A 246 29.53 4.94 -1.64
CA ALA A 246 28.82 4.39 -2.79
C ALA A 246 27.67 5.30 -3.19
N GLY A 247 27.30 5.27 -4.47
CA GLY A 247 26.09 5.90 -5.01
C GLY A 247 25.31 4.95 -5.93
N GLY A 248 24.26 5.49 -6.57
CA GLY A 248 23.42 4.73 -7.50
C GLY A 248 22.85 3.44 -6.90
N ASP A 249 22.73 2.41 -7.74
CA ASP A 249 22.19 1.08 -7.38
C ASP A 249 22.97 0.40 -6.24
N PHE A 250 24.26 0.70 -6.12
CA PHE A 250 25.10 0.11 -5.09
C PHE A 250 24.77 0.69 -3.71
N ALA A 251 24.49 2.00 -3.63
CA ALA A 251 24.04 2.62 -2.39
C ALA A 251 22.64 2.18 -1.99
N THR A 252 21.70 2.11 -2.96
CA THR A 252 20.29 1.79 -2.70
C THR A 252 19.99 0.31 -2.51
N ARG A 253 20.96 -0.59 -2.74
CA ARG A 253 20.79 -2.07 -2.66
C ARG A 253 19.89 -2.67 -3.75
N ASP A 254 19.75 -1.96 -4.88
CA ASP A 254 19.00 -2.39 -6.05
C ASP A 254 19.94 -2.82 -7.22
N LEU A 255 21.07 -3.46 -6.87
CA LEU A 255 22.12 -3.86 -7.80
C LEU A 255 21.72 -5.08 -8.65
N VAL A 256 21.41 -4.83 -9.91
CA VAL A 256 21.32 -5.88 -10.94
C VAL A 256 22.72 -6.33 -11.32
N GLY A 257 22.96 -7.65 -11.39
CA GLY A 257 24.27 -8.20 -11.75
C GLY A 257 24.85 -7.58 -13.03
N GLY A 258 26.17 -7.36 -13.07
CA GLY A 258 26.84 -6.85 -14.27
C GLY A 258 26.59 -5.37 -14.60
N LYS A 259 25.70 -4.65 -13.89
CA LYS A 259 25.72 -3.18 -13.89
C LYS A 259 26.98 -2.68 -13.15
N PRO A 260 27.53 -1.52 -13.54
CA PRO A 260 28.67 -0.93 -12.84
C PRO A 260 28.28 -0.53 -11.41
N ILE A 261 29.23 -0.65 -10.49
CA ILE A 261 29.12 -0.06 -9.15
C ILE A 261 29.66 1.36 -9.20
N GLU A 262 28.97 2.28 -8.52
CA GLU A 262 29.38 3.67 -8.41
C GLU A 262 29.95 3.92 -7.02
N ALA A 263 31.21 4.35 -6.95
CA ALA A 263 31.87 4.59 -5.68
C ALA A 263 33.04 5.58 -5.79
N VAL A 264 33.30 6.28 -4.70
CA VAL A 264 34.46 7.15 -4.50
C VAL A 264 35.17 6.77 -3.21
N VAL A 265 36.49 6.59 -3.27
CA VAL A 265 37.32 6.44 -2.08
C VAL A 265 37.61 7.83 -1.51
N VAL A 266 37.19 8.08 -0.28
CA VAL A 266 37.38 9.36 0.40
C VAL A 266 38.41 9.20 1.51
N TYR A 267 39.37 10.12 1.60
CA TYR A 267 40.39 10.12 2.64
C TYR A 267 40.52 11.47 3.35
N GLY A 268 40.81 11.43 4.66
CA GLY A 268 41.07 12.62 5.48
C GLY A 268 42.42 13.24 5.15
N GLY A 269 42.43 14.30 4.33
CA GLY A 269 43.65 15.00 3.92
C GLY A 269 44.45 15.62 5.06
N GLU A 270 43.78 16.02 6.16
CA GLU A 270 44.42 16.62 7.34
C GLU A 270 45.40 15.68 8.06
N ARG A 271 45.31 14.38 7.78
CA ARG A 271 46.26 13.36 8.25
C ARG A 271 47.66 13.52 7.64
N PHE A 272 47.80 14.30 6.57
CA PHE A 272 49.04 14.51 5.84
C PHE A 272 49.31 16.02 5.71
N ALA A 273 50.39 16.52 6.34
CA ALA A 273 50.79 17.93 6.30
C ALA A 273 52.11 18.14 5.54
N GLY A 274 52.30 19.32 4.94
CA GLY A 274 53.54 19.67 4.21
C GLY A 274 53.76 18.80 2.95
N ASP A 275 55.01 18.44 2.66
CA ASP A 275 55.38 17.62 1.49
C ASP A 275 54.70 16.23 1.50
N ALA A 276 54.36 15.71 2.68
CA ALA A 276 53.64 14.44 2.84
C ALA A 276 52.21 14.50 2.27
N ALA A 277 51.57 15.67 2.22
CA ALA A 277 50.24 15.84 1.64
C ALA A 277 50.23 15.56 0.12
N ARG A 278 51.25 16.05 -0.59
CA ARG A 278 51.40 15.84 -2.05
C ARG A 278 51.77 14.41 -2.38
N MET A 279 52.55 13.75 -1.51
CA MET A 279 52.86 12.33 -1.64
C MET A 279 51.63 11.46 -1.38
N ALA A 280 50.80 11.81 -0.38
CA ALA A 280 49.56 11.12 -0.08
C ALA A 280 48.55 11.21 -1.23
N GLU A 281 48.37 12.38 -1.85
CA GLU A 281 47.48 12.54 -3.01
C GLU A 281 47.88 11.61 -4.16
N ARG A 282 49.19 11.54 -4.49
CA ARG A 282 49.69 10.62 -5.51
C ARG A 282 49.48 9.16 -5.13
N ALA A 283 49.66 8.81 -3.86
CA ALA A 283 49.45 7.46 -3.35
C ALA A 283 47.97 7.05 -3.47
N PHE A 284 47.02 7.94 -3.13
CA PHE A 284 45.59 7.68 -3.24
C PHE A 284 45.12 7.61 -4.70
N VAL A 285 45.59 8.48 -5.59
CA VAL A 285 45.30 8.36 -7.03
C VAL A 285 45.75 7.00 -7.57
N ARG A 286 46.95 6.54 -7.17
CA ARG A 286 47.43 5.21 -7.55
C ARG A 286 46.61 4.09 -6.92
N LEU A 287 46.22 4.22 -5.66
CA LEU A 287 45.30 3.28 -5.00
C LEU A 287 43.96 3.20 -5.74
N GLY A 288 43.44 4.31 -6.24
CA GLY A 288 42.23 4.34 -7.07
C GLY A 288 42.41 3.60 -8.40
N ALA A 289 43.57 3.75 -9.04
CA ALA A 289 43.92 2.99 -10.24
C ALA A 289 44.02 1.48 -9.94
N GLU A 290 44.76 1.11 -8.89
CA GLU A 290 44.90 -0.29 -8.44
C GLU A 290 43.54 -0.90 -8.06
N LEU A 291 42.66 -0.14 -7.40
CA LEU A 291 41.31 -0.59 -7.05
C LEU A 291 40.46 -0.84 -8.29
N ARG A 292 40.49 0.10 -9.24
CA ARG A 292 39.80 -0.05 -10.52
C ARG A 292 40.33 -1.25 -11.29
N ASP A 293 41.64 -1.45 -11.35
CA ASP A 293 42.25 -2.57 -12.07
C ASP A 293 41.90 -3.91 -11.41
N ALA A 294 41.94 -3.99 -10.08
CA ALA A 294 41.56 -5.19 -9.34
C ALA A 294 40.10 -5.60 -9.57
N LEU A 295 39.18 -4.62 -9.68
CA LEU A 295 37.75 -4.87 -9.86
C LEU A 295 37.36 -5.06 -11.34
N ASN A 296 37.87 -4.22 -12.24
CA ASN A 296 37.57 -4.30 -13.67
C ASN A 296 38.24 -5.51 -14.34
N GLY A 297 39.39 -5.95 -13.82
CA GLY A 297 40.27 -6.93 -14.45
C GLY A 297 41.11 -6.31 -15.56
N GLY A 298 42.37 -6.76 -15.68
CA GLY A 298 43.24 -6.43 -16.82
C GLY A 298 42.82 -7.09 -18.14
N ARG A 299 43.62 -6.94 -19.20
CA ARG A 299 43.37 -7.63 -20.48
C ARG A 299 43.41 -9.14 -20.29
N GLY A 300 42.27 -9.79 -20.54
CA GLY A 300 42.13 -11.25 -20.43
C GLY A 300 41.83 -11.75 -19.01
N GLU A 301 41.76 -10.85 -18.03
CA GLU A 301 41.33 -11.18 -16.68
C GLU A 301 39.80 -11.05 -16.52
N PRO A 302 39.20 -11.80 -15.58
CA PRO A 302 37.77 -11.73 -15.34
C PRO A 302 37.34 -10.41 -14.68
N LEU A 303 36.24 -9.85 -15.18
CA LEU A 303 35.56 -8.70 -14.58
C LEU A 303 34.89 -9.11 -13.27
N VAL A 304 35.29 -8.50 -12.15
CA VAL A 304 34.61 -8.65 -10.85
C VAL A 304 33.47 -7.63 -10.74
N TYR A 305 33.79 -6.34 -10.85
CA TYR A 305 32.83 -5.24 -10.95
C TYR A 305 33.38 -4.14 -11.85
N SER A 306 32.52 -3.54 -12.67
CA SER A 306 32.88 -2.31 -13.36
C SER A 306 32.75 -1.13 -12.38
N LEU A 307 33.84 -0.41 -12.13
CA LEU A 307 33.82 0.76 -11.23
C LEU A 307 33.60 2.07 -12.00
N LYS A 308 32.56 2.81 -11.64
CA LYS A 308 32.26 4.17 -12.10
C LYS A 308 32.39 5.19 -10.95
N THR A 309 32.66 6.43 -11.30
CA THR A 309 32.76 7.56 -10.37
C THR A 309 32.02 8.79 -10.92
N PRO A 310 31.37 9.61 -10.07
CA PRO A 310 30.77 10.88 -10.49
C PRO A 310 31.80 12.01 -10.70
N LEU A 311 33.07 11.80 -10.34
CA LEU A 311 34.12 12.85 -10.38
C LEU A 311 34.96 12.84 -11.67
N GLY A 312 34.70 11.93 -12.62
CA GLY A 312 35.47 11.83 -13.86
C GLY A 312 35.29 10.49 -14.59
N ASP A 313 36.24 10.15 -15.48
CA ASP A 313 36.23 8.92 -16.27
C ASP A 313 36.85 7.70 -15.54
N GLY A 314 37.48 7.93 -14.39
CA GLY A 314 38.15 6.89 -13.61
C GLY A 314 39.47 6.40 -14.24
N VAL A 315 39.92 6.98 -15.36
CA VAL A 315 41.11 6.50 -16.09
C VAL A 315 42.36 6.86 -15.29
N ASN A 316 43.29 5.89 -15.16
CA ASN A 316 44.49 6.01 -14.31
C ASN A 316 44.20 6.42 -12.85
N GLY A 317 43.00 6.09 -12.33
CA GLY A 317 42.59 6.40 -10.96
C GLY A 317 42.07 7.83 -10.74
N GLN A 318 42.04 8.69 -11.77
CA GLN A 318 41.51 10.04 -11.63
C GLN A 318 40.00 10.01 -11.31
N GLY A 319 39.58 10.77 -10.29
CA GLY A 319 38.19 10.81 -9.83
C GLY A 319 37.74 9.58 -9.04
N VAL A 320 38.54 8.50 -8.95
CA VAL A 320 38.20 7.33 -8.11
C VAL A 320 38.43 7.65 -6.63
N THR A 321 39.41 8.50 -6.34
CA THR A 321 39.75 8.92 -4.98
C THR A 321 39.66 10.43 -4.83
N GLU A 322 39.19 10.91 -3.69
CA GLU A 322 39.16 12.34 -3.38
C GLU A 322 39.39 12.61 -1.88
N SER A 323 39.94 13.78 -1.55
CA SER A 323 40.07 14.17 -0.13
C SER A 323 38.72 14.65 0.42
N ALA A 324 38.42 14.35 1.69
CA ALA A 324 37.18 14.77 2.36
C ALA A 324 36.97 16.30 2.26
N ALA A 325 38.02 17.08 2.51
CA ALA A 325 37.97 18.55 2.42
C ALA A 325 37.67 19.06 1.00
N ARG A 326 38.27 18.45 -0.04
CA ARG A 326 38.00 18.84 -1.43
C ARG A 326 36.59 18.44 -1.85
N LEU A 327 36.14 17.26 -1.44
CA LEU A 327 34.79 16.78 -1.75
C LEU A 327 33.71 17.66 -1.08
N ALA A 328 33.91 18.06 0.19
CA ALA A 328 33.02 19.01 0.87
C ALA A 328 32.94 20.36 0.14
N LYS A 329 34.09 20.88 -0.33
CA LYS A 329 34.13 22.11 -1.13
C LYS A 329 33.41 21.98 -2.48
N LEU A 330 33.55 20.82 -3.13
CA LEU A 330 32.84 20.53 -4.38
C LEU A 330 31.33 20.49 -4.15
N VAL A 331 30.85 19.88 -3.06
CA VAL A 331 29.41 19.85 -2.73
C VAL A 331 28.83 21.25 -2.55
N ALA A 332 29.60 22.17 -1.94
CA ALA A 332 29.16 23.55 -1.73
C ALA A 332 29.16 24.42 -3.00
N THR A 333 29.65 23.92 -4.14
CA THR A 333 29.75 24.68 -5.40
C THR A 333 28.44 24.56 -6.21
N PRO A 334 27.82 25.65 -6.68
CA PRO A 334 26.54 25.56 -7.42
C PRO A 334 26.59 24.77 -8.75
N GLN A 335 27.77 24.64 -9.36
CA GLN A 335 27.95 23.97 -10.66
C GLN A 335 27.99 22.43 -10.56
N THR A 336 28.02 21.87 -9.35
CA THR A 336 28.19 20.45 -9.06
C THR A 336 26.92 19.82 -8.48
N THR A 337 25.74 20.31 -8.89
CA THR A 337 24.44 19.81 -8.46
C THR A 337 24.26 18.31 -8.68
N LYS A 338 24.72 17.75 -9.82
CA LYS A 338 24.65 16.30 -10.08
C LYS A 338 25.48 15.49 -9.07
N LEU A 339 26.63 16.01 -8.63
CA LEU A 339 27.45 15.39 -7.59
C LEU A 339 26.77 15.46 -6.23
N ALA A 340 26.15 16.59 -5.88
CA ALA A 340 25.38 16.73 -4.64
C ALA A 340 24.19 15.75 -4.61
N GLN A 341 23.42 15.64 -5.69
CA GLN A 341 22.34 14.65 -5.83
C GLN A 341 22.85 13.21 -5.67
N TRP A 342 24.00 12.89 -6.27
CA TRP A 342 24.64 11.58 -6.12
C TRP A 342 25.03 11.29 -4.66
N ILE A 343 25.66 12.25 -3.97
CA ILE A 343 26.07 12.12 -2.56
C ILE A 343 24.85 12.03 -1.63
N ALA A 344 23.76 12.73 -1.92
CA ALA A 344 22.53 12.70 -1.14
C ALA A 344 21.84 11.33 -1.11
N GLY A 345 22.03 10.51 -2.16
CA GLY A 345 21.65 9.10 -2.17
C GLY A 345 22.77 8.14 -1.75
N GLY A 346 23.90 8.69 -1.32
CA GLY A 346 25.10 7.92 -1.06
C GLY A 346 25.09 7.22 0.29
N ARG A 347 25.88 6.14 0.40
CA ARG A 347 26.05 5.37 1.63
C ARG A 347 27.49 4.94 1.82
N ILE A 348 27.96 4.95 3.07
CA ILE A 348 29.27 4.41 3.41
C ILE A 348 29.19 2.88 3.39
N VAL A 349 30.01 2.25 2.54
CA VAL A 349 29.96 0.79 2.28
C VAL A 349 31.20 0.04 2.72
N ALA A 350 32.34 0.73 2.87
CA ALA A 350 33.63 0.12 3.19
C ALA A 350 34.58 1.11 3.88
N GLY A 351 35.60 0.57 4.57
CA GLY A 351 36.61 1.35 5.29
C GLY A 351 36.14 1.86 6.66
N ASP A 352 36.61 3.04 7.06
CA ASP A 352 36.29 3.65 8.35
C ASP A 352 34.90 4.30 8.35
N VAL A 353 33.90 3.48 8.67
CA VAL A 353 32.48 3.88 8.70
C VAL A 353 32.23 5.05 9.65
N ALA A 354 32.97 5.14 10.77
CA ALA A 354 32.81 6.24 11.72
C ALA A 354 33.24 7.58 11.11
N ALA A 355 34.42 7.62 10.47
CA ALA A 355 34.89 8.81 9.76
C ALA A 355 33.96 9.21 8.61
N GLY A 356 33.45 8.22 7.86
CA GLY A 356 32.48 8.47 6.80
C GLY A 356 31.15 9.03 7.30
N GLY A 357 30.65 8.55 8.44
CA GLY A 357 29.45 9.07 9.09
C GLY A 357 29.62 10.54 9.51
N SER A 358 30.73 10.86 10.19
CA SER A 358 31.04 12.24 10.58
C SER A 358 31.19 13.17 9.38
N PHE A 359 31.78 12.70 8.27
CA PHE A 359 31.86 13.47 7.03
C PHE A 359 30.48 13.79 6.45
N LEU A 360 29.56 12.82 6.40
CA LEU A 360 28.19 13.06 5.90
C LEU A 360 27.42 14.03 6.79
N GLU A 361 27.58 13.95 8.10
CA GLU A 361 27.01 14.91 9.06
C GLU A 361 27.56 16.33 8.87
N GLU A 362 28.86 16.46 8.62
CA GLU A 362 29.53 17.75 8.37
C GLU A 362 28.98 18.44 7.11
N ILE A 363 28.76 17.70 6.03
CA ILE A 363 28.31 18.26 4.75
C ILE A 363 26.78 18.36 4.62
N ASP A 364 25.98 17.80 5.54
CA ASP A 364 24.52 17.64 5.40
C ASP A 364 23.83 18.96 5.04
N GLY A 365 24.10 20.04 5.78
CA GLY A 365 23.51 21.35 5.53
C GLY A 365 23.88 21.93 4.16
N ALA A 366 25.15 21.83 3.75
CA ALA A 366 25.60 22.31 2.45
C ALA A 366 25.06 21.44 1.31
N LEU A 367 24.98 20.13 1.53
CA LEU A 367 24.52 19.12 0.58
C LEU A 367 23.06 19.37 0.18
N TRP A 368 22.15 19.49 1.15
CA TRP A 368 20.73 19.68 0.86
C TRP A 368 20.43 21.08 0.32
N ASN A 369 21.22 22.09 0.68
CA ASN A 369 21.09 23.44 0.11
C ASN A 369 21.57 23.52 -1.36
N ALA A 370 22.49 22.65 -1.77
CA ALA A 370 23.01 22.60 -3.13
C ALA A 370 22.06 21.89 -4.13
N ILE A 371 21.05 21.16 -3.64
CA ILE A 371 20.11 20.40 -4.46
C ILE A 371 18.87 21.26 -4.73
N PRO A 372 18.61 21.67 -5.99
CA PRO A 372 17.40 22.40 -6.34
C PRO A 372 16.16 21.50 -6.22
N ALA A 373 14.98 22.12 -6.15
CA ALA A 373 13.72 21.38 -6.23
C ALA A 373 13.69 20.57 -7.54
N PRO A 374 13.42 19.25 -7.49
CA PRO A 374 13.54 18.39 -8.67
C PRO A 374 12.47 18.72 -9.73
N THR A 375 12.87 18.87 -10.99
CA THR A 375 11.95 18.95 -12.14
C THR A 375 11.82 17.61 -12.86
N ILE A 376 10.73 17.39 -13.61
CA ILE A 376 10.48 16.13 -14.33
C ILE A 376 11.61 15.85 -15.36
N ASP A 377 12.13 16.90 -16.00
CA ASP A 377 13.14 16.82 -17.06
C ASP A 377 14.54 16.44 -16.52
N ASP A 378 14.86 16.77 -15.27
CA ASP A 378 16.15 16.46 -14.64
C ASP A 378 16.39 14.93 -14.46
N SER A 379 15.38 14.10 -14.75
CA SER A 379 15.42 12.64 -14.60
C SER A 379 15.49 11.86 -15.92
N ALA A 380 15.60 12.54 -17.07
CA ALA A 380 15.51 11.93 -18.40
C ALA A 380 16.87 11.82 -19.13
N GLU A 381 17.65 10.79 -18.80
CA GLU A 381 18.70 10.23 -19.68
C GLU A 381 18.35 8.78 -20.06
N SER A 382 17.09 8.50 -20.40
CA SER A 382 16.70 7.22 -21.00
C SER A 382 16.42 7.42 -22.49
N ASP A 383 16.98 6.57 -23.34
CA ASP A 383 16.83 6.52 -24.82
C ASP A 383 15.37 6.33 -25.32
N GLY A 384 14.36 6.55 -24.47
CA GLY A 384 12.92 6.43 -24.76
C GLY A 384 12.44 4.99 -24.97
N ARG A 385 13.35 4.04 -25.16
CA ARG A 385 13.03 2.64 -25.42
C ARG A 385 12.88 1.87 -24.11
N VAL A 386 11.63 1.49 -23.81
CA VAL A 386 11.29 0.59 -22.70
C VAL A 386 11.55 -0.84 -23.12
N ASP A 387 12.49 -1.51 -22.46
CA ASP A 387 12.73 -2.95 -22.62
C ASP A 387 12.99 -3.63 -21.27
N SER A 388 13.23 -4.94 -21.29
CA SER A 388 13.45 -5.73 -20.08
C SER A 388 14.66 -5.27 -19.25
N ARG A 389 15.61 -4.51 -19.81
CA ARG A 389 16.80 -4.00 -19.10
C ARG A 389 16.59 -2.62 -18.50
N THR A 390 15.78 -1.78 -19.15
CA THR A 390 15.59 -0.38 -18.79
C THR A 390 14.31 -0.12 -18.00
N ALA A 391 13.31 -1.01 -18.05
CA ALA A 391 12.00 -0.79 -17.40
C ALA A 391 12.09 -0.46 -15.90
N PHE A 392 13.05 -1.06 -15.18
CA PHE A 392 13.23 -0.79 -13.75
C PHE A 392 13.72 0.65 -13.47
N ASP A 393 14.34 1.32 -14.44
CA ASP A 393 14.84 2.69 -14.30
C ASP A 393 13.69 3.70 -14.09
N ALA A 394 12.49 3.43 -14.62
CA ALA A 394 11.31 4.27 -14.37
C ALA A 394 10.95 4.36 -12.88
N PHE A 395 11.06 3.24 -12.16
CA PHE A 395 10.80 3.20 -10.72
C PHE A 395 11.94 3.82 -9.90
N ARG A 396 13.19 3.71 -10.38
CA ARG A 396 14.34 4.42 -9.79
C ARG A 396 14.15 5.94 -9.84
N ARG A 397 13.59 6.47 -10.93
CA ARG A 397 13.28 7.90 -11.06
C ARG A 397 12.33 8.39 -9.96
N ILE A 398 11.30 7.62 -9.63
CA ILE A 398 10.39 7.95 -8.51
C ILE A 398 11.14 8.00 -7.19
N ALA A 399 11.94 6.97 -6.89
CA ALA A 399 12.70 6.91 -5.63
C ALA A 399 13.71 8.07 -5.53
N MET A 400 14.41 8.40 -6.62
CA MET A 400 15.29 9.57 -6.70
C MET A 400 14.54 10.89 -6.51
N PHE A 401 13.38 11.04 -7.16
CA PHE A 401 12.56 12.23 -7.03
C PHE A 401 12.12 12.45 -5.57
N LEU A 402 11.58 11.41 -4.93
CA LEU A 402 11.21 11.43 -3.52
C LEU A 402 12.40 11.74 -2.61
N ARG A 403 13.58 11.16 -2.91
CA ARG A 403 14.82 11.42 -2.16
C ARG A 403 15.23 12.89 -2.22
N HIS A 404 15.27 13.48 -3.40
CA HIS A 404 15.69 14.87 -3.55
C HIS A 404 14.66 15.84 -2.98
N ARG A 405 13.37 15.56 -3.14
CA ARG A 405 12.28 16.41 -2.66
C ARG A 405 12.08 16.33 -1.15
N GLU A 406 11.98 15.11 -0.61
CA GLU A 406 11.56 14.85 0.77
C GLU A 406 12.75 14.56 1.69
N GLY A 407 13.92 14.19 1.14
CA GLY A 407 15.13 13.89 1.91
C GLY A 407 15.56 14.98 2.91
N PRO A 408 15.49 16.28 2.58
CA PRO A 408 15.84 17.34 3.54
C PRO A 408 15.00 17.31 4.82
N THR A 409 13.69 17.13 4.70
CA THR A 409 12.72 17.19 5.81
C THR A 409 12.44 15.83 6.44
N ARG A 410 12.62 14.74 5.68
CA ARG A 410 12.24 13.37 6.04
C ARG A 410 13.41 12.42 5.77
N PRO A 411 14.22 12.13 6.81
CA PRO A 411 15.41 11.27 6.67
C PRO A 411 15.12 9.87 6.10
N CYS A 412 13.90 9.36 6.22
CA CYS A 412 13.49 8.07 5.67
C CYS A 412 13.62 7.97 4.15
N PHE A 413 13.71 9.07 3.39
CA PHE A 413 13.89 9.04 1.94
C PHE A 413 15.36 9.08 1.49
N ARG A 414 16.31 9.37 2.39
CA ARG A 414 17.72 9.66 2.04
C ARG A 414 18.46 8.46 1.45
N SER A 415 18.21 7.24 1.92
CA SER A 415 18.93 6.04 1.44
C SER A 415 18.08 4.75 1.44
N VAL A 416 16.86 4.84 0.90
CA VAL A 416 15.94 3.70 0.77
C VAL A 416 15.96 3.07 -0.62
N ARG A 417 15.64 1.77 -0.66
CA ARG A 417 15.38 1.01 -1.89
C ARG A 417 14.18 1.58 -2.64
N VAL A 418 14.04 1.22 -3.91
CA VAL A 418 12.85 1.60 -4.70
C VAL A 418 11.53 1.18 -4.01
N ALA A 419 11.41 -0.08 -3.59
CA ALA A 419 10.18 -0.57 -2.93
C ALA A 419 9.92 0.10 -1.57
N GLU A 420 10.99 0.34 -0.80
CA GLU A 420 10.91 1.04 0.49
C GLU A 420 10.52 2.51 0.30
N ALA A 421 10.98 3.17 -0.77
CA ALA A 421 10.60 4.54 -1.09
C ALA A 421 9.11 4.66 -1.40
N MET A 422 8.52 3.71 -2.15
CA MET A 422 7.07 3.69 -2.41
C MET A 422 6.28 3.49 -1.12
N THR A 423 6.72 2.56 -0.27
CA THR A 423 6.07 2.27 1.01
C THR A 423 6.14 3.49 1.94
N ALA A 424 7.32 4.10 2.06
CA ALA A 424 7.51 5.32 2.84
C ALA A 424 6.68 6.49 2.30
N ALA A 425 6.52 6.62 0.98
CA ALA A 425 5.66 7.62 0.38
C ALA A 425 4.18 7.42 0.73
N ALA A 426 3.70 6.18 0.79
CA ALA A 426 2.35 5.88 1.27
C ALA A 426 2.18 6.17 2.76
N ASP A 427 3.13 5.73 3.59
CA ASP A 427 3.10 5.95 5.05
C ASP A 427 3.16 7.45 5.40
N CYS A 428 3.84 8.25 4.57
CA CYS A 428 3.92 9.71 4.70
C CYS A 428 2.77 10.47 4.02
N GLY A 429 1.80 9.78 3.44
CA GLY A 429 0.64 10.37 2.75
C GLY A 429 0.96 11.10 1.45
N LEU A 430 2.12 10.84 0.83
CA LEU A 430 2.54 11.45 -0.45
C LEU A 430 1.88 10.77 -1.67
N MET A 431 1.46 9.52 -1.52
CA MET A 431 0.71 8.77 -2.54
C MET A 431 -0.26 7.78 -1.87
N PRO A 432 -1.34 7.38 -2.55
CA PRO A 432 -2.24 6.36 -2.02
C PRO A 432 -1.51 5.02 -1.79
N ARG A 433 -1.87 4.31 -0.70
CA ARG A 433 -1.27 3.01 -0.35
C ARG A 433 -1.47 1.95 -1.43
N GLU A 434 -2.60 1.98 -2.12
CA GLU A 434 -2.86 1.10 -3.27
C GLU A 434 -1.91 1.39 -4.43
N THR A 435 -1.72 2.67 -4.79
CA THR A 435 -0.77 3.09 -5.83
C THR A 435 0.64 2.63 -5.48
N ALA A 436 1.09 2.85 -4.23
CA ALA A 436 2.38 2.37 -3.76
C ALA A 436 2.52 0.85 -3.85
N THR A 437 1.48 0.10 -3.50
CA THR A 437 1.47 -1.38 -3.58
C THR A 437 1.59 -1.86 -5.02
N ARG A 438 0.82 -1.26 -5.94
CA ARG A 438 0.89 -1.56 -7.38
C ARG A 438 2.24 -1.22 -7.98
N LEU A 439 2.77 -0.04 -7.68
CA LEU A 439 4.10 0.38 -8.14
C LEU A 439 5.19 -0.52 -7.59
N SER A 440 5.08 -0.97 -6.33
CA SER A 440 6.04 -1.90 -5.73
C SER A 440 6.02 -3.26 -6.43
N ALA A 441 4.83 -3.79 -6.74
CA ALA A 441 4.70 -5.03 -7.49
C ALA A 441 5.26 -4.91 -8.92
N ALA A 442 4.96 -3.80 -9.61
CA ALA A 442 5.47 -3.53 -10.96
C ALA A 442 7.00 -3.33 -10.96
N ALA A 443 7.56 -2.66 -9.93
CA ALA A 443 8.99 -2.50 -9.73
C ALA A 443 9.68 -3.86 -9.50
N ALA A 444 9.11 -4.72 -8.65
CA ALA A 444 9.63 -6.07 -8.41
C ALA A 444 9.62 -6.92 -9.69
N PHE A 445 8.56 -6.81 -10.48
CA PHE A 445 8.47 -7.47 -11.79
C PHE A 445 9.52 -6.95 -12.79
N ALA A 446 9.68 -5.63 -12.90
CA ALA A 446 10.68 -5.01 -13.77
C ALA A 446 12.12 -5.36 -13.34
N LEU A 447 12.39 -5.45 -12.04
CA LEU A 447 13.68 -5.91 -11.51
C LEU A 447 13.97 -7.36 -11.90
N ALA A 448 12.97 -8.24 -11.81
CA ALA A 448 13.11 -9.63 -12.19
C ALA A 448 13.31 -9.79 -13.71
N ALA A 449 12.62 -8.97 -14.53
CA ALA A 449 12.85 -8.92 -15.97
C ALA A 449 14.29 -8.49 -16.31
N ALA A 450 14.83 -7.49 -15.62
CA ALA A 450 16.21 -7.03 -15.80
C ALA A 450 17.24 -8.09 -15.38
N SER A 451 16.98 -8.77 -14.26
CA SER A 451 17.82 -9.89 -13.77
C SER A 451 17.88 -11.03 -14.81
N ARG A 452 16.72 -11.44 -15.34
CA ARG A 452 16.60 -12.50 -16.36
C ARG A 452 17.20 -12.10 -17.71
N ALA A 453 16.98 -10.87 -18.17
CA ALA A 453 17.59 -10.37 -19.41
C ALA A 453 19.13 -10.43 -19.37
N ARG A 454 19.73 -10.26 -18.19
CA ARG A 454 21.17 -10.47 -17.97
C ARG A 454 21.55 -11.95 -18.01
N MET A 455 20.76 -12.84 -17.41
CA MET A 455 21.00 -14.30 -17.43
C MET A 455 20.95 -14.84 -18.87
N VAL A 456 19.97 -14.38 -19.66
CA VAL A 456 19.84 -14.74 -21.08
C VAL A 456 21.07 -14.31 -21.87
N GLY A 457 21.54 -13.08 -21.67
CA GLY A 457 22.69 -12.52 -22.40
C GLY A 457 22.38 -12.21 -23.87
N GLY A 458 23.30 -11.55 -24.57
CA GLY A 458 23.09 -11.09 -25.95
C GLY A 458 22.19 -9.86 -26.04
N ASP A 459 21.55 -9.61 -27.19
CA ASP A 459 20.55 -8.54 -27.32
C ASP A 459 19.20 -9.00 -26.76
N ALA A 460 18.69 -8.32 -25.72
CA ALA A 460 17.41 -8.66 -25.09
C ALA A 460 16.22 -8.52 -26.05
N SER A 461 16.36 -7.70 -27.09
CA SER A 461 15.32 -7.41 -28.08
C SER A 461 15.25 -8.45 -29.21
N ALA A 462 16.27 -9.31 -29.34
CA ALA A 462 16.23 -10.40 -30.30
C ALA A 462 15.08 -11.34 -29.97
N GLU A 463 14.25 -11.70 -30.95
CA GLU A 463 12.99 -12.44 -30.77
C GLU A 463 13.13 -13.68 -29.87
N GLU A 464 14.16 -14.48 -30.11
CA GLU A 464 14.47 -15.68 -29.33
C GLU A 464 14.77 -15.36 -27.85
N ASN A 465 15.51 -14.29 -27.59
CA ASN A 465 15.86 -13.86 -26.23
C ASN A 465 14.65 -13.26 -25.52
N ALA A 466 13.87 -12.46 -26.23
CA ALA A 466 12.65 -11.84 -25.72
C ALA A 466 11.65 -12.91 -25.24
N LYS A 467 11.42 -13.95 -26.07
CA LYS A 467 10.59 -15.12 -25.72
C LYS A 467 11.14 -15.89 -24.51
N ALA A 468 12.46 -16.06 -24.43
CA ALA A 468 13.10 -16.72 -23.28
C ALA A 468 12.90 -15.93 -21.98
N ILE A 469 13.07 -14.60 -22.02
CA ILE A 469 12.86 -13.70 -20.87
C ILE A 469 11.39 -13.74 -20.42
N ALA A 470 10.44 -13.62 -21.35
CA ALA A 470 9.01 -13.70 -21.06
C ALA A 470 8.65 -15.02 -20.36
N SER A 471 9.16 -16.15 -20.88
CA SER A 471 8.94 -17.47 -20.29
C SER A 471 9.57 -17.60 -18.89
N LEU A 472 10.78 -17.09 -18.67
CA LEU A 472 11.42 -17.06 -17.34
C LEU A 472 10.65 -16.18 -16.35
N CYS A 473 9.91 -15.18 -16.83
CA CYS A 473 9.02 -14.33 -16.06
C CYS A 473 7.62 -14.94 -15.83
N GLY A 474 7.35 -16.15 -16.32
CA GLY A 474 6.06 -16.84 -16.15
C GLY A 474 4.99 -16.47 -17.19
N PHE A 475 5.36 -15.80 -18.27
CA PHE A 475 4.44 -15.46 -19.35
C PHE A 475 4.47 -16.51 -20.45
N ALA A 476 3.29 -16.87 -20.97
CA ALA A 476 3.15 -17.79 -22.08
C ALA A 476 3.55 -17.16 -23.42
N ASP A 477 3.42 -15.83 -23.54
CA ASP A 477 3.65 -15.07 -24.75
C ASP A 477 4.42 -13.77 -24.47
N TYR A 478 5.22 -13.34 -25.45
CA TYR A 478 6.05 -12.13 -25.33
C TYR A 478 5.22 -10.85 -25.35
N GLU A 479 4.14 -10.77 -26.12
CA GLU A 479 3.30 -9.56 -26.23
C GLU A 479 2.63 -9.26 -24.88
N LEU A 480 2.16 -10.28 -24.16
CA LEU A 480 1.60 -10.12 -22.81
C LEU A 480 2.66 -9.63 -21.81
N PHE A 481 3.89 -10.17 -21.91
CA PHE A 481 5.02 -9.76 -21.08
C PHE A 481 5.41 -8.31 -21.36
N GLU A 482 5.51 -7.93 -22.64
CA GLU A 482 5.85 -6.58 -23.08
C GLU A 482 4.77 -5.57 -22.67
N ALA A 483 3.49 -5.91 -22.85
CA ALA A 483 2.37 -5.09 -22.41
C ALA A 483 2.37 -4.88 -20.88
N ALA A 484 2.69 -5.92 -20.09
CA ALA A 484 2.81 -5.80 -18.65
C ALA A 484 3.97 -4.89 -18.22
N LEU A 485 5.13 -4.99 -18.88
CA LEU A 485 6.28 -4.10 -18.63
C LEU A 485 5.96 -2.65 -18.98
N ILE A 486 5.44 -2.41 -20.19
CA ILE A 486 5.08 -1.06 -20.66
C ILE A 486 4.01 -0.46 -19.76
N GLY A 487 2.98 -1.23 -19.39
CA GLY A 487 1.94 -0.79 -18.47
C GLY A 487 2.48 -0.42 -17.09
N GLY A 488 3.43 -1.19 -16.56
CA GLY A 488 4.11 -0.88 -15.30
C GLY A 488 4.93 0.41 -15.36
N VAL A 489 5.69 0.61 -16.45
CA VAL A 489 6.47 1.84 -16.68
C VAL A 489 5.56 3.06 -16.85
N ALA A 490 4.49 2.93 -17.63
CA ALA A 490 3.51 4.00 -17.80
C ALA A 490 2.86 4.42 -16.46
N GLN A 491 2.57 3.46 -15.58
CA GLN A 491 2.09 3.74 -14.22
C GLN A 491 3.14 4.46 -13.37
N ALA A 492 4.41 4.09 -13.51
CA ALA A 492 5.50 4.76 -12.82
C ALA A 492 5.65 6.21 -13.31
N ASP A 493 5.62 6.44 -14.62
CA ASP A 493 5.74 7.78 -15.20
C ASP A 493 4.54 8.66 -14.83
N ASP A 494 3.32 8.11 -14.80
CA ASP A 494 2.11 8.82 -14.34
C ASP A 494 2.20 9.17 -12.84
N ALA A 495 2.67 8.24 -12.01
CA ALA A 495 2.90 8.49 -10.59
C ALA A 495 3.99 9.54 -10.37
N LEU A 496 5.08 9.50 -11.13
CA LEU A 496 6.14 10.51 -11.09
C LEU A 496 5.61 11.88 -11.52
N ALA A 497 4.82 11.96 -12.59
CA ALA A 497 4.20 13.20 -13.04
C ALA A 497 3.23 13.76 -11.98
N THR A 498 2.46 12.89 -11.33
CA THR A 498 1.55 13.25 -10.22
C THR A 498 2.33 13.77 -9.02
N LEU A 499 3.42 13.10 -8.64
CA LEU A 499 4.30 13.55 -7.56
C LEU A 499 4.95 14.89 -7.92
N ALA A 500 5.55 15.00 -9.10
CA ALA A 500 6.32 16.17 -9.54
C ALA A 500 5.48 17.40 -9.80
N GLY A 501 4.28 17.23 -10.35
CA GLY A 501 3.33 18.33 -10.46
C GLY A 501 2.70 18.75 -9.13
N GLY A 502 2.83 17.93 -8.08
CA GLY A 502 1.83 17.91 -7.02
C GLY A 502 0.43 17.80 -7.62
N ALA A 503 -0.60 18.24 -6.89
CA ALA A 503 -1.94 18.36 -7.45
C ALA A 503 -2.00 19.14 -8.78
N GLN A 504 -0.97 19.94 -9.15
CA GLN A 504 -0.95 20.87 -10.28
C GLN A 504 -0.67 20.25 -11.69
N ALA A 505 -0.10 19.04 -11.83
CA ALA A 505 0.11 18.42 -13.15
C ALA A 505 -1.17 17.80 -13.74
N ALA A 506 -2.07 17.31 -12.89
CA ALA A 506 -3.44 16.93 -13.29
C ALA A 506 -4.21 18.12 -13.90
N PHE A 507 -3.73 19.36 -13.72
CA PHE A 507 -4.31 20.59 -14.26
C PHE A 507 -3.62 21.14 -15.52
N ALA A 508 -2.56 20.51 -16.05
CA ALA A 508 -1.87 20.98 -17.26
C ALA A 508 -2.77 21.14 -18.51
N PRO A 509 -3.67 20.18 -18.84
CA PRO A 509 -4.61 20.39 -19.95
C PRO A 509 -5.61 21.54 -19.69
N PHE A 510 -5.93 21.82 -18.42
CA PHE A 510 -6.82 22.91 -18.02
C PHE A 510 -6.13 24.28 -17.98
N ARG A 511 -4.79 24.32 -17.91
CA ARG A 511 -4.01 25.54 -18.05
C ARG A 511 -3.92 26.02 -19.49
N GLN A 512 -3.90 25.13 -20.47
CA GLN A 512 -4.01 25.53 -21.89
C GLN A 512 -5.37 26.21 -22.16
N ALA A 513 -6.44 25.74 -21.50
CA ALA A 513 -7.75 26.39 -21.50
C ALA A 513 -7.79 27.72 -20.70
N ALA A 514 -6.96 27.88 -19.67
CA ALA A 514 -6.84 29.14 -18.92
C ALA A 514 -5.87 30.16 -19.58
N SER A 515 -4.87 29.69 -20.32
CA SER A 515 -3.89 30.54 -21.03
C SER A 515 -4.44 31.09 -22.35
N SER A 516 -5.42 30.40 -22.97
CA SER A 516 -6.23 30.99 -24.04
C SER A 516 -7.12 32.14 -23.51
N VAL A 517 -7.48 32.12 -22.22
CA VAL A 517 -8.18 33.22 -21.53
C VAL A 517 -7.20 34.35 -21.12
N SER A 518 -5.97 34.04 -20.69
CA SER A 518 -4.98 35.09 -20.36
C SER A 518 -4.40 35.81 -21.59
N ALA A 519 -4.31 35.13 -22.75
CA ALA A 519 -3.98 35.78 -24.02
C ALA A 519 -5.11 36.71 -24.52
N SER A 520 -6.37 36.38 -24.19
CA SER A 520 -7.53 37.26 -24.39
C SER A 520 -7.56 38.43 -23.40
N GLY A 521 -7.07 38.24 -22.16
CA GLY A 521 -6.96 39.28 -21.13
C GLY A 521 -5.81 40.28 -21.36
N ALA A 522 -4.67 39.84 -21.89
CA ALA A 522 -3.54 40.73 -22.19
C ALA A 522 -3.81 41.69 -23.37
N ALA A 523 -4.69 41.32 -24.30
CA ALA A 523 -5.16 42.21 -25.36
C ALA A 523 -6.24 43.22 -24.88
N SER A 524 -6.87 42.98 -23.73
CA SER A 524 -7.91 43.84 -23.14
C SER A 524 -7.36 44.89 -22.16
N ALA A 525 -6.17 44.65 -21.59
CA ALA A 525 -5.52 45.60 -20.68
C ALA A 525 -5.08 46.92 -21.36
N THR A 526 -4.84 46.92 -22.68
CA THR A 526 -4.51 48.13 -23.45
C THR A 526 -5.74 48.85 -24.03
N ALA A 527 -6.94 48.25 -23.94
CA ALA A 527 -8.19 48.84 -24.42
C ALA A 527 -8.98 49.58 -23.31
N SER A 528 -8.73 49.25 -22.04
CA SER A 528 -9.48 49.81 -20.90
C SER A 528 -9.05 51.23 -20.48
N ALA A 529 -8.01 51.81 -21.10
CA ALA A 529 -7.64 53.22 -20.89
C ALA A 529 -8.34 54.20 -21.85
N LYS A 530 -9.27 53.72 -22.70
CA LYS A 530 -9.95 54.56 -23.72
C LYS A 530 -11.48 54.56 -23.63
N ALA A 531 -12.06 53.95 -22.60
CA ALA A 531 -13.51 53.76 -22.44
C ALA A 531 -14.13 54.56 -21.28
N GLU A 532 -13.54 55.69 -20.89
CA GLU A 532 -14.15 56.66 -19.95
C GLU A 532 -15.06 57.70 -20.64
N MET A 533 -15.44 57.48 -21.91
CA MET A 533 -16.19 58.48 -22.68
C MET A 533 -17.31 57.86 -23.51
N GLN A 534 -18.17 57.02 -22.91
CA GLN A 534 -19.55 56.78 -23.37
C GLN A 534 -20.26 55.93 -22.32
N GLY A 535 -21.37 56.45 -21.78
CA GLY A 535 -22.11 55.83 -20.70
C GLY A 535 -22.81 54.55 -21.17
N GLU A 536 -22.45 53.43 -20.55
CA GLU A 536 -23.24 52.20 -20.52
C GLU A 536 -23.13 51.55 -19.14
N ALA A 537 -24.20 50.86 -18.75
CA ALA A 537 -24.52 50.39 -17.39
C ALA A 537 -23.44 49.45 -16.79
N PRO A 538 -23.36 49.32 -15.44
CA PRO A 538 -22.25 48.65 -14.77
C PRO A 538 -22.32 47.14 -15.02
N ASN A 539 -21.41 46.62 -15.84
CA ASN A 539 -21.19 45.19 -15.99
C ASN A 539 -20.22 44.70 -14.89
N GLN A 540 -20.53 43.51 -14.36
CA GLN A 540 -20.09 42.91 -13.09
C GLN A 540 -18.57 42.63 -12.99
N PRO A 541 -18.03 42.47 -11.75
CA PRO A 541 -16.59 42.38 -11.51
C PRO A 541 -16.00 41.03 -11.96
N ASN A 542 -14.69 41.05 -12.22
CA ASN A 542 -13.83 39.95 -12.68
C ASN A 542 -13.80 38.72 -11.73
N GLY A 543 -14.87 37.91 -11.71
CA GLY A 543 -14.99 36.63 -10.99
C GLY A 543 -14.86 35.40 -11.90
N VAL A 544 -14.74 34.21 -11.29
CA VAL A 544 -14.67 32.91 -11.99
C VAL A 544 -15.91 32.75 -12.88
N ASP A 545 -15.73 32.50 -14.18
CA ASP A 545 -16.83 32.40 -15.15
C ASP A 545 -17.81 31.28 -14.75
N ALA A 546 -19.11 31.61 -14.65
CA ALA A 546 -20.20 30.69 -14.31
C ALA A 546 -20.18 29.43 -15.19
N THR A 547 -19.82 29.58 -16.46
CA THR A 547 -19.70 28.49 -17.43
C THR A 547 -18.61 27.47 -17.03
N THR A 548 -17.55 27.94 -16.37
CA THR A 548 -16.45 27.09 -15.89
C THR A 548 -16.88 26.25 -14.69
N LEU A 549 -17.70 26.80 -13.79
CA LEU A 549 -18.22 26.07 -12.63
C LEU A 549 -19.23 24.99 -13.06
N GLU A 550 -20.05 25.27 -14.07
CA GLU A 550 -20.94 24.25 -14.67
C GLU A 550 -20.15 23.09 -15.30
N GLN A 551 -19.04 23.39 -15.98
CA GLN A 551 -18.13 22.36 -16.51
C GLN A 551 -17.45 21.53 -15.40
N LEU A 552 -17.19 22.11 -14.24
CA LEU A 552 -16.69 21.41 -13.06
C LEU A 552 -17.75 20.52 -12.38
N GLY A 553 -19.02 20.64 -12.79
CA GLY A 553 -20.10 19.77 -12.35
C GLY A 553 -21.12 20.42 -11.42
N PHE A 554 -21.01 21.74 -11.16
CA PHE A 554 -22.05 22.54 -10.50
C PHE A 554 -23.29 22.66 -11.38
N THR A 555 -24.47 22.76 -10.78
CA THR A 555 -25.72 22.92 -11.54
C THR A 555 -26.11 24.38 -11.76
N ASP A 556 -25.70 25.29 -10.86
CA ASP A 556 -25.93 26.73 -10.99
C ASP A 556 -24.59 27.48 -10.85
N GLY A 557 -23.88 27.62 -11.98
CA GLY A 557 -22.56 28.26 -12.00
C GLY A 557 -22.60 29.73 -11.58
N SER A 558 -23.70 30.43 -11.83
CA SER A 558 -23.87 31.84 -11.48
C SER A 558 -24.01 32.01 -9.96
N ALA A 559 -24.89 31.22 -9.33
CA ALA A 559 -25.04 31.24 -7.87
C ALA A 559 -23.77 30.74 -7.16
N ALA A 560 -23.07 29.76 -7.72
CA ALA A 560 -21.79 29.29 -7.19
C ALA A 560 -20.71 30.38 -7.28
N SER A 561 -20.59 31.06 -8.43
CA SER A 561 -19.64 32.15 -8.65
C SER A 561 -19.87 33.30 -7.66
N ALA A 562 -21.12 33.72 -7.47
CA ALA A 562 -21.47 34.77 -6.52
C ALA A 562 -21.09 34.43 -5.06
N ARG A 563 -21.18 33.15 -4.65
CA ARG A 563 -20.72 32.71 -3.32
C ARG A 563 -19.20 32.74 -3.20
N ILE A 564 -18.49 32.29 -4.24
CA ILE A 564 -17.02 32.27 -4.28
C ILE A 564 -16.45 33.69 -4.19
N ASP A 565 -17.05 34.62 -4.92
CA ASP A 565 -16.70 36.04 -4.85
C ASP A 565 -16.92 36.60 -3.44
N GLY A 566 -17.99 36.16 -2.77
CA GLY A 566 -18.27 36.44 -1.37
C GLY A 566 -17.17 35.94 -0.41
N TRP A 567 -16.56 34.77 -0.68
CA TRP A 567 -15.46 34.25 0.13
C TRP A 567 -14.21 35.11 0.02
N ALA A 568 -13.86 35.53 -1.20
CA ALA A 568 -12.72 36.41 -1.45
C ALA A 568 -12.90 37.79 -0.82
N ALA A 569 -14.12 38.35 -0.90
CA ALA A 569 -14.46 39.62 -0.27
C ALA A 569 -14.34 39.57 1.27
N ARG A 570 -14.63 38.41 1.88
CA ARG A 570 -14.61 38.21 3.33
C ARG A 570 -13.24 38.36 3.98
N TRP A 571 -12.18 38.09 3.22
CA TRP A 571 -10.79 38.20 3.67
C TRP A 571 -10.00 39.26 2.91
N ALA A 572 -10.66 40.13 2.14
CA ALA A 572 -10.00 41.15 1.32
C ALA A 572 -9.07 42.08 2.12
N ASP A 573 -9.41 42.35 3.39
CA ASP A 573 -8.61 43.18 4.29
C ASP A 573 -7.47 42.42 5.01
N ASP A 574 -7.46 41.09 4.98
CA ASP A 574 -6.42 40.24 5.58
C ASP A 574 -5.33 39.88 4.54
N ARG A 575 -4.27 40.68 4.54
CA ARG A 575 -3.14 40.59 3.59
C ARG A 575 -2.38 39.25 3.63
N GLY A 576 -2.57 38.42 4.66
CA GLY A 576 -1.95 37.10 4.77
C GLY A 576 -2.82 35.95 4.29
N VAL A 577 -4.14 36.05 4.47
CA VAL A 577 -5.11 34.96 4.21
C VAL A 577 -5.66 35.01 2.78
N ALA A 578 -5.97 36.19 2.24
CA ALA A 578 -6.48 36.35 0.88
C ALA A 578 -5.64 35.65 -0.21
N PRO A 579 -4.31 35.83 -0.29
CA PRO A 579 -3.50 35.15 -1.31
C PRO A 579 -3.40 33.63 -1.10
N ARG A 580 -3.45 33.15 0.15
CA ARG A 580 -3.43 31.71 0.47
C ARG A 580 -4.74 31.04 0.07
N PHE A 581 -5.88 31.67 0.37
CA PHE A 581 -7.18 31.15 -0.02
C PHE A 581 -7.33 31.14 -1.53
N ALA A 582 -6.93 32.22 -2.22
CA ALA A 582 -6.94 32.27 -3.69
C ALA A 582 -6.10 31.15 -4.33
N ALA A 583 -4.99 30.73 -3.68
CA ALA A 583 -4.18 29.59 -4.14
C ALA A 583 -4.84 28.22 -3.93
N ILE A 584 -5.76 28.10 -2.96
CA ILE A 584 -6.42 26.83 -2.58
C ILE A 584 -7.80 26.66 -3.23
N ALA A 585 -8.51 27.76 -3.46
CA ALA A 585 -9.90 27.78 -3.92
C ALA A 585 -10.14 26.92 -5.20
N PRO A 586 -9.27 26.95 -6.24
CA PRO A 586 -9.48 26.11 -7.42
C PRO A 586 -9.47 24.60 -7.12
N GLY A 587 -8.58 24.16 -6.24
CA GLY A 587 -8.49 22.74 -5.83
C GLY A 587 -9.71 22.31 -5.02
N LEU A 588 -10.15 23.16 -4.10
CA LEU A 588 -11.36 22.93 -3.31
C LEU A 588 -12.63 22.88 -4.19
N LEU A 589 -12.76 23.80 -5.15
CA LEU A 589 -13.90 23.84 -6.08
C LEU A 589 -13.93 22.62 -7.01
N THR A 590 -12.77 22.16 -7.46
CA THR A 590 -12.66 20.90 -8.21
C THR A 590 -13.11 19.73 -7.36
N ALA A 591 -12.63 19.66 -6.11
CA ALA A 591 -13.03 18.61 -5.18
C ALA A 591 -14.54 18.62 -4.93
N PHE A 592 -15.17 19.79 -4.76
CA PHE A 592 -16.62 19.93 -4.66
C PHE A 592 -17.33 19.49 -5.94
N GLY A 593 -16.85 19.86 -7.12
CA GLY A 593 -17.39 19.45 -8.41
C GLY A 593 -17.50 17.93 -8.60
N GLU A 594 -16.53 17.18 -8.08
CA GLU A 594 -16.51 15.71 -8.12
C GLU A 594 -17.47 15.02 -7.14
N THR A 595 -18.06 15.76 -6.19
CA THR A 595 -19.02 15.23 -5.20
C THR A 595 -20.42 15.06 -5.77
N MET A 596 -21.28 14.37 -5.03
CA MET A 596 -22.69 14.17 -5.41
C MET A 596 -23.50 15.47 -5.44
N GLN A 597 -23.20 16.42 -4.55
CA GLN A 597 -23.94 17.66 -4.34
C GLN A 597 -23.00 18.88 -4.32
N PRO A 598 -22.42 19.27 -5.46
CA PRO A 598 -21.43 20.36 -5.54
C PRO A 598 -21.98 21.71 -5.09
N ASP A 599 -23.20 22.06 -5.52
CA ASP A 599 -23.84 23.33 -5.17
C ASP A 599 -24.12 23.45 -3.67
N ASP A 600 -24.53 22.35 -3.03
CA ASP A 600 -24.72 22.29 -1.59
C ASP A 600 -23.40 22.23 -0.83
N ALA A 601 -22.35 21.60 -1.38
CA ALA A 601 -21.02 21.62 -0.80
C ALA A 601 -20.52 23.07 -0.67
N ALA A 602 -20.65 23.87 -1.74
CA ALA A 602 -20.33 25.28 -1.71
C ALA A 602 -21.23 26.07 -0.75
N ARG A 603 -22.55 25.78 -0.71
CA ARG A 603 -23.47 26.43 0.24
C ARG A 603 -23.11 26.15 1.71
N LEU A 604 -22.79 24.91 2.05
CA LEU A 604 -22.43 24.52 3.40
C LEU A 604 -21.03 25.02 3.77
N PHE A 605 -20.11 25.07 2.82
CA PHE A 605 -18.81 25.70 3.01
C PHE A 605 -18.95 27.20 3.27
N ASP A 606 -19.76 27.91 2.49
CA ASP A 606 -20.08 29.32 2.72
C ASP A 606 -20.65 29.55 4.13
N ARG A 607 -21.59 28.69 4.56
CA ARG A 607 -22.16 28.73 5.91
C ARG A 607 -21.12 28.43 7.00
N LEU A 608 -20.21 27.50 6.77
CA LEU A 608 -19.11 27.16 7.66
C LEU A 608 -18.15 28.34 7.82
N LEU A 609 -17.80 28.99 6.71
CA LEU A 609 -17.02 30.23 6.73
C LEU A 609 -17.76 31.32 7.48
N ALA A 610 -19.09 31.42 7.30
CA ALA A 610 -19.94 32.41 7.95
C ALA A 610 -19.94 32.35 9.48
N ASN A 611 -19.43 31.28 10.07
CA ASN A 611 -19.35 31.08 11.51
C ASN A 611 -18.24 31.95 12.14
N ASN A 612 -18.64 33.00 12.86
CA ASN A 612 -17.77 34.10 13.32
C ASN A 612 -16.73 33.73 14.39
N ASN A 613 -16.68 32.47 14.86
CA ASN A 613 -15.85 32.06 15.99
C ASN A 613 -14.69 31.11 15.61
N LEU A 614 -14.50 30.76 14.33
CA LEU A 614 -13.28 30.10 13.86
C LEU A 614 -12.19 31.16 13.62
N SER A 615 -10.99 30.99 14.18
CA SER A 615 -9.92 31.96 13.92
C SER A 615 -9.47 31.88 12.45
N THR A 616 -9.14 33.03 11.85
CA THR A 616 -8.61 33.10 10.47
C THR A 616 -7.33 32.28 10.30
N CYS A 617 -6.57 32.08 11.39
CA CYS A 617 -5.39 31.22 11.43
C CYS A 617 -5.73 29.73 11.36
N GLU A 618 -6.75 29.25 12.09
CA GLU A 618 -7.19 27.84 12.03
C GLU A 618 -7.78 27.48 10.67
N LEU A 619 -8.59 28.37 10.10
CA LEU A 619 -9.17 28.21 8.76
C LEU A 619 -8.08 28.16 7.69
N SER A 620 -7.12 29.09 7.72
CA SER A 620 -6.04 29.12 6.72
C SER A 620 -5.06 27.95 6.88
N ALA A 621 -4.72 27.54 8.10
CA ALA A 621 -3.87 26.39 8.36
C ALA A 621 -4.55 25.07 7.95
N GLY A 622 -5.83 24.90 8.31
CA GLY A 622 -6.63 23.73 7.93
C GLY A 622 -6.82 23.63 6.42
N LEU A 623 -7.20 24.72 5.75
CA LEU A 623 -7.37 24.72 4.29
C LEU A 623 -6.06 24.52 3.53
N SER A 624 -4.91 24.83 4.11
CA SER A 624 -3.61 24.54 3.50
C SER A 624 -3.25 23.05 3.52
N ASN A 625 -3.95 22.23 4.32
CA ASN A 625 -3.76 20.79 4.38
C ASN A 625 -4.65 20.07 3.35
N PRO A 626 -4.08 19.36 2.35
CA PRO A 626 -4.86 18.60 1.36
C PRO A 626 -5.78 17.56 1.98
N ALA A 627 -5.39 16.94 3.09
CA ALA A 627 -6.24 15.96 3.78
C ALA A 627 -7.52 16.62 4.33
N THR A 628 -7.41 17.83 4.87
CA THR A 628 -8.58 18.59 5.35
C THR A 628 -9.47 19.03 4.19
N GLN A 629 -8.91 19.41 3.04
CA GLN A 629 -9.70 19.71 1.83
C GLN A 629 -10.51 18.47 1.37
N ASP A 630 -9.89 17.30 1.41
CA ASP A 630 -10.53 16.03 1.04
C ASP A 630 -11.67 15.68 2.00
N ILE A 631 -11.43 15.83 3.31
CA ILE A 631 -12.43 15.66 4.37
C ILE A 631 -13.61 16.62 4.16
N LEU A 632 -13.35 17.89 3.87
CA LEU A 632 -14.38 18.90 3.62
C LEU A 632 -15.19 18.56 2.36
N ALA A 633 -14.55 18.10 1.28
CA ALA A 633 -15.25 17.70 0.07
C ALA A 633 -16.20 16.52 0.33
N THR A 634 -15.71 15.46 0.99
CA THR A 634 -16.56 14.30 1.33
C THR A 634 -17.67 14.68 2.32
N ALA A 635 -17.36 15.44 3.37
CA ALA A 635 -18.33 15.82 4.38
C ALA A 635 -19.43 16.72 3.81
N LEU A 636 -19.05 17.79 3.11
CA LEU A 636 -19.98 18.82 2.64
C LEU A 636 -20.70 18.43 1.34
N GLY A 637 -20.09 17.63 0.47
CA GLY A 637 -20.65 17.30 -0.85
C GLY A 637 -21.17 15.88 -1.03
N ASP A 638 -20.66 14.90 -0.28
CA ASP A 638 -21.17 13.51 -0.35
C ASP A 638 -22.07 13.17 0.84
N LEU A 639 -21.85 13.81 2.01
CA LEU A 639 -22.63 13.62 3.25
C LEU A 639 -23.46 14.87 3.63
N THR A 640 -23.74 15.72 2.65
CA THR A 640 -24.39 17.04 2.78
C THR A 640 -25.56 17.08 3.75
N ALA A 641 -26.55 16.20 3.56
CA ALA A 641 -27.77 16.21 4.35
C ALA A 641 -27.50 15.89 5.83
N SER A 642 -26.53 15.03 6.12
CA SER A 642 -26.20 14.63 7.49
C SER A 642 -25.29 15.63 8.19
N ILE A 643 -24.41 16.34 7.46
CA ILE A 643 -23.39 17.23 8.05
C ILE A 643 -23.92 18.62 8.38
N GLU A 644 -25.01 19.05 7.75
CA GLU A 644 -25.52 20.41 7.87
C GLU A 644 -25.62 20.95 9.32
N PRO A 645 -26.11 20.17 10.32
CA PRO A 645 -26.25 20.66 11.70
C PRO A 645 -24.94 21.09 12.38
N ILE A 646 -23.80 20.51 12.01
CA ILE A 646 -22.52 20.84 12.66
C ILE A 646 -21.80 22.02 12.01
N THR A 647 -22.21 22.42 10.80
CA THR A 647 -21.63 23.59 10.10
C THR A 647 -21.91 24.91 10.81
N THR A 648 -22.94 24.95 11.66
CA THR A 648 -23.36 26.13 12.43
C THR A 648 -22.84 26.16 13.87
N THR A 649 -22.35 25.03 14.38
CA THR A 649 -21.88 24.91 15.77
C THR A 649 -20.36 24.99 15.84
N GLU A 650 -19.80 25.67 16.83
CA GLU A 650 -18.34 25.80 17.02
C GLU A 650 -17.64 24.46 17.17
N GLU A 651 -18.10 23.63 18.11
CA GLU A 651 -17.54 22.29 18.37
C GLU A 651 -17.63 21.38 17.12
N GLY A 652 -18.72 21.52 16.37
CA GLY A 652 -18.96 20.77 15.14
C GLY A 652 -18.09 21.23 13.97
N ALA A 653 -17.88 22.53 13.82
CA ALA A 653 -16.99 23.08 12.80
C ALA A 653 -15.52 22.74 13.11
N ALA A 654 -15.11 22.82 14.38
CA ALA A 654 -13.79 22.39 14.84
C ALA A 654 -13.53 20.91 14.53
N LEU A 655 -14.56 20.06 14.59
CA LEU A 655 -14.45 18.65 14.19
C LEU A 655 -14.08 18.49 12.71
N LEU A 656 -14.45 19.40 11.81
CA LEU A 656 -14.06 19.30 10.39
C LEU A 656 -12.62 19.75 10.12
N PHE A 657 -12.06 20.63 10.96
CA PHE A 657 -10.72 21.22 10.80
C PHE A 657 -9.64 20.63 11.71
N ALA A 658 -10.00 19.89 12.76
CA ALA A 658 -9.02 19.35 13.71
C ALA A 658 -8.09 18.32 13.04
N VAL A 659 -6.80 18.64 12.94
CA VAL A 659 -5.76 17.80 12.33
C VAL A 659 -5.22 16.73 13.29
N ASP A 660 -5.35 16.94 14.61
CA ASP A 660 -4.80 16.04 15.61
C ASP A 660 -5.79 14.96 16.07
N GLY A 661 -5.32 13.71 16.05
CA GLY A 661 -6.01 12.49 16.49
C GLY A 661 -6.25 12.38 18.01
N ASN A 662 -6.72 13.45 18.65
CA ASN A 662 -7.18 13.40 20.04
C ASN A 662 -8.43 12.53 20.16
N LEU A 663 -8.27 11.28 20.65
CA LEU A 663 -9.29 10.38 21.21
C LEU A 663 -10.71 10.57 20.64
N GLN A 664 -10.83 10.62 19.31
CA GLN A 664 -12.14 10.62 18.66
C GLN A 664 -12.73 9.22 18.79
N PRO A 665 -14.03 9.09 19.09
CA PRO A 665 -14.62 7.79 19.34
C PRO A 665 -14.57 6.94 18.08
N ARG A 666 -13.95 5.76 18.20
CA ARG A 666 -13.82 4.76 17.14
C ARG A 666 -14.88 3.68 17.22
N THR A 667 -15.48 3.51 18.38
CA THR A 667 -16.56 2.55 18.63
C THR A 667 -17.83 3.25 19.06
N ALA A 668 -18.97 2.58 18.92
CA ALA A 668 -20.24 3.11 19.39
C ALA A 668 -20.23 3.35 20.92
N ALA A 669 -19.57 2.48 21.69
CA ALA A 669 -19.43 2.65 23.14
C ALA A 669 -18.66 3.93 23.50
N GLU A 670 -17.52 4.18 22.85
CA GLU A 670 -16.75 5.42 23.05
C GLU A 670 -17.56 6.66 22.63
N PHE A 671 -18.36 6.55 21.56
CA PHE A 671 -19.21 7.65 21.10
C PHE A 671 -20.21 8.06 22.18
N PHE A 672 -20.93 7.10 22.76
CA PHE A 672 -21.92 7.40 23.79
C PHE A 672 -21.30 7.77 25.14
N GLN A 673 -20.08 7.32 25.46
CA GLN A 673 -19.35 7.83 26.63
C GLN A 673 -19.07 9.34 26.53
N ARG A 674 -18.90 9.86 25.31
CA ARG A 674 -18.53 11.25 25.07
C ARG A 674 -19.71 12.14 24.69
N PHE A 675 -20.68 11.60 23.96
CA PHE A 675 -21.79 12.34 23.35
C PHE A 675 -23.17 11.80 23.74
N SER A 676 -23.28 11.26 24.96
CA SER A 676 -24.55 10.85 25.55
C SER A 676 -25.58 11.99 25.47
N PRO A 677 -26.87 11.68 25.22
CA PRO A 677 -27.91 12.68 25.34
C PRO A 677 -27.92 13.30 26.75
N ASP A 678 -28.00 14.63 26.83
CA ASP A 678 -28.37 15.34 28.05
C ASP A 678 -29.79 14.93 28.49
N ALA A 679 -30.23 15.31 29.69
CA ALA A 679 -31.63 15.11 30.09
C ALA A 679 -32.61 15.75 29.09
N ILE A 680 -33.16 14.93 28.19
CA ILE A 680 -34.07 15.35 27.13
C ILE A 680 -35.43 15.64 27.75
N ARG A 681 -35.93 16.87 27.53
CA ARG A 681 -37.17 17.38 28.17
C ARG A 681 -38.21 17.89 27.17
N SER A 682 -37.92 17.80 25.87
CA SER A 682 -38.85 18.20 24.79
C SER A 682 -38.50 17.47 23.49
N ALA A 683 -39.50 17.35 22.60
CA ALA A 683 -39.31 16.80 21.25
C ALA A 683 -38.26 17.59 20.44
N ASP A 684 -38.23 18.92 20.59
CA ASP A 684 -37.23 19.77 19.93
C ASP A 684 -35.80 19.45 20.36
N ARG A 685 -35.57 19.25 21.67
CA ARG A 685 -34.25 18.89 22.20
C ARG A 685 -33.85 17.48 21.76
N LEU A 686 -34.80 16.56 21.69
CA LEU A 686 -34.57 15.21 21.17
C LEU A 686 -34.14 15.25 19.69
N GLY A 687 -34.88 16.01 18.88
CA GLY A 687 -34.54 16.24 17.48
C GLY A 687 -33.19 16.92 17.31
N ALA A 688 -32.87 17.92 18.13
CA ALA A 688 -31.59 18.62 18.09
C ALA A 688 -30.41 17.69 18.45
N TRP A 689 -30.55 16.89 19.52
CA TRP A 689 -29.53 15.89 19.89
C TRP A 689 -29.33 14.87 18.76
N ARG A 690 -30.42 14.29 18.24
CA ARG A 690 -30.37 13.31 17.14
C ARG A 690 -29.67 13.88 15.90
N ARG A 691 -30.03 15.10 15.49
CA ARG A 691 -29.39 15.82 14.38
C ARG A 691 -27.88 15.98 14.61
N GLY A 692 -27.50 16.46 15.80
CA GLY A 692 -26.10 16.62 16.18
C GLY A 692 -25.33 15.30 16.22
N ALA A 693 -25.94 14.23 16.73
CA ALA A 693 -25.32 12.90 16.82
C ALA A 693 -25.05 12.29 15.43
N ILE A 694 -26.04 12.32 14.54
CA ILE A 694 -25.89 11.83 13.15
C ILE A 694 -24.83 12.67 12.41
N ALA A 695 -24.83 13.99 12.61
CA ALA A 695 -23.85 14.87 12.00
C ALA A 695 -22.41 14.61 12.49
N ARG A 696 -22.22 14.31 13.79
CA ARG A 696 -20.92 13.90 14.33
C ARG A 696 -20.46 12.56 13.73
N VAL A 697 -21.34 11.58 13.60
CA VAL A 697 -21.02 10.31 12.92
C VAL A 697 -20.59 10.57 11.46
N ALA A 698 -21.33 11.41 10.73
CA ALA A 698 -20.97 11.78 9.35
C ALA A 698 -19.59 12.44 9.26
N ALA A 699 -19.27 13.35 10.17
CA ALA A 699 -17.96 14.01 10.23
C ALA A 699 -16.81 13.03 10.54
N LEU A 700 -17.00 12.16 11.53
CA LEU A 700 -16.01 11.14 11.92
C LEU A 700 -15.76 10.13 10.80
N VAL A 701 -16.81 9.76 10.07
CA VAL A 701 -16.70 8.93 8.86
C VAL A 701 -15.95 9.69 7.76
N ALA A 702 -16.30 10.94 7.47
CA ALA A 702 -15.59 11.73 6.44
C ALA A 702 -14.09 11.82 6.73
N ARG A 703 -13.72 12.03 7.99
CA ARG A 703 -12.34 12.04 8.50
C ARG A 703 -11.63 10.69 8.44
N GLY A 704 -12.37 9.58 8.39
CA GLY A 704 -11.82 8.24 8.53
C GLY A 704 -11.46 7.84 9.97
N ASP A 705 -11.84 8.65 10.97
CA ASP A 705 -11.64 8.34 12.39
C ASP A 705 -12.58 7.23 12.87
N MET A 706 -13.78 7.14 12.28
CA MET A 706 -14.75 6.08 12.51
C MET A 706 -14.95 5.26 11.23
N ASN A 707 -14.73 3.94 11.34
CA ASN A 707 -15.01 3.03 10.23
C ASN A 707 -16.52 2.79 10.08
N PHE A 708 -16.93 2.21 8.94
CA PHE A 708 -18.36 2.02 8.67
C PHE A 708 -19.03 0.95 9.53
N ASP A 709 -18.28 -0.01 10.09
CA ASP A 709 -18.84 -0.98 11.05
C ASP A 709 -19.27 -0.28 12.34
N ALA A 710 -18.38 0.55 12.89
CA ALA A 710 -18.67 1.37 14.06
C ALA A 710 -19.75 2.42 13.77
N ALA A 711 -19.74 3.04 12.59
CA ALA A 711 -20.78 3.99 12.19
C ALA A 711 -22.16 3.33 12.14
N ALA A 712 -22.28 2.15 11.51
CA ALA A 712 -23.54 1.41 11.44
C ALA A 712 -24.06 1.05 12.85
N ALA A 713 -23.20 0.55 13.73
CA ALA A 713 -23.55 0.25 15.12
C ALA A 713 -23.96 1.51 15.91
N THR A 714 -23.25 2.62 15.71
CA THR A 714 -23.54 3.89 16.39
C THR A 714 -24.90 4.46 15.96
N LEU A 715 -25.21 4.42 14.65
CA LEU A 715 -26.49 4.87 14.11
C LEU A 715 -27.66 4.03 14.66
N GLU A 716 -27.46 2.73 14.83
CA GLU A 716 -28.46 1.85 15.43
C GLU A 716 -28.74 2.20 16.90
N LEU A 717 -27.69 2.47 17.69
CA LEU A 717 -27.84 2.92 19.06
C LEU A 717 -28.45 4.32 19.16
N ILE A 718 -28.17 5.23 18.22
CA ILE A 718 -28.83 6.55 18.17
C ILE A 718 -30.34 6.37 18.01
N ASP A 719 -30.80 5.43 17.18
CA ASP A 719 -32.22 5.12 17.03
C ASP A 719 -32.81 4.53 18.33
N ASP A 720 -32.11 3.60 18.97
CA ASP A 720 -32.55 3.01 20.25
C ASP A 720 -32.70 4.06 21.36
N HIS A 721 -31.71 4.94 21.52
CA HIS A 721 -31.78 6.06 22.45
C HIS A 721 -32.93 7.02 22.09
N THR A 722 -33.11 7.34 20.81
CA THR A 722 -34.21 8.21 20.35
C THR A 722 -35.58 7.63 20.72
N LEU A 723 -35.78 6.33 20.49
CA LEU A 723 -37.02 5.64 20.82
C LEU A 723 -37.25 5.60 22.34
N ALA A 724 -36.23 5.26 23.12
CA ALA A 724 -36.32 5.21 24.59
C ALA A 724 -36.67 6.57 25.19
N ASP A 725 -36.00 7.64 24.74
CA ASP A 725 -36.23 8.99 25.24
C ASP A 725 -37.61 9.54 24.79
N ALA A 726 -38.07 9.21 23.58
CA ALA A 726 -39.41 9.56 23.12
C ALA A 726 -40.50 8.87 23.96
N VAL A 727 -40.31 7.58 24.32
CA VAL A 727 -41.22 6.86 25.23
C VAL A 727 -41.24 7.50 26.60
N ALA A 728 -40.06 7.78 27.19
CA ALA A 728 -39.95 8.39 28.50
C ALA A 728 -40.61 9.78 28.54
N PHE A 729 -40.45 10.56 27.47
CA PHE A 729 -41.05 11.88 27.35
C PHE A 729 -42.58 11.80 27.22
N ALA A 730 -43.10 10.94 26.34
CA ALA A 730 -44.54 10.72 26.19
C ALA A 730 -45.19 10.27 27.50
N SER A 731 -44.53 9.34 28.20
CA SER A 731 -44.97 8.78 29.48
C SER A 731 -45.11 9.85 30.56
N LYS A 732 -44.12 10.75 30.64
CA LYS A 732 -44.10 11.88 31.58
C LYS A 732 -45.20 12.91 31.29
N GLU A 733 -45.47 13.23 30.02
CA GLU A 733 -46.55 14.17 29.65
C GLU A 733 -47.94 13.60 29.93
N ALA A 734 -48.12 12.29 29.68
CA ALA A 734 -49.39 11.60 29.90
C ALA A 734 -49.62 11.17 31.35
N GLY A 735 -48.58 11.19 32.21
CA GLY A 735 -48.65 10.75 33.60
C GLY A 735 -48.77 9.23 33.76
N SER A 736 -48.21 8.45 32.83
CA SER A 736 -48.23 6.99 32.84
C SER A 736 -46.91 6.41 32.32
N ASP A 737 -46.18 5.70 33.19
CA ASP A 737 -44.87 5.10 32.89
C ASP A 737 -44.96 3.67 32.33
N ASP A 738 -46.14 3.26 31.87
CA ASP A 738 -46.42 1.87 31.50
C ASP A 738 -46.12 1.55 30.02
N LEU A 739 -45.87 2.56 29.16
CA LEU A 739 -45.59 2.35 27.75
C LEU A 739 -44.14 1.91 27.50
N GLY A 740 -43.94 0.92 26.63
CA GLY A 740 -42.62 0.59 26.09
C GLY A 740 -42.65 0.13 24.64
N VAL A 741 -41.47 -0.06 24.05
CA VAL A 741 -41.30 -0.37 22.62
C VAL A 741 -40.58 -1.70 22.45
N ILE A 742 -41.11 -2.55 21.58
CA ILE A 742 -40.43 -3.72 21.04
C ILE A 742 -39.91 -3.33 19.65
N ARG A 743 -38.59 -3.25 19.48
CA ARG A 743 -37.95 -3.01 18.19
C ARG A 743 -37.57 -4.33 17.52
N PHE A 744 -37.87 -4.46 16.23
CA PHE A 744 -37.45 -5.60 15.42
C PHE A 744 -36.10 -5.33 14.72
N ALA A 745 -35.33 -6.40 14.51
CA ALA A 745 -34.06 -6.33 13.79
C ALA A 745 -34.28 -5.95 12.31
N SER A 746 -33.32 -5.23 11.73
CA SER A 746 -33.29 -4.86 10.31
C SER A 746 -32.26 -5.70 9.58
N ALA A 747 -32.62 -6.26 8.42
CA ALA A 747 -31.76 -7.16 7.66
C ALA A 747 -30.43 -6.52 7.18
N ALA A 748 -30.42 -5.20 6.96
CA ALA A 748 -29.23 -4.45 6.56
C ALA A 748 -28.80 -3.43 7.63
N GLY A 749 -29.21 -3.63 8.88
CA GLY A 749 -28.90 -2.70 9.98
C GLY A 749 -29.60 -1.34 9.86
N ALA A 750 -29.09 -0.37 10.61
CA ALA A 750 -29.67 0.96 10.71
C ALA A 750 -29.35 1.85 9.50
N ARG A 751 -30.38 2.17 8.72
CA ARG A 751 -30.36 3.22 7.70
C ARG A 751 -30.96 4.51 8.24
N VAL A 752 -30.19 5.59 8.20
CA VAL A 752 -30.62 6.94 8.58
C VAL A 752 -31.81 7.39 7.71
N GLY A 753 -32.86 7.94 8.35
CA GLY A 753 -34.12 8.31 7.69
C GLY A 753 -34.95 7.14 7.14
N GLY A 754 -34.59 5.89 7.46
CA GLY A 754 -35.33 4.68 7.09
C GLY A 754 -36.30 4.23 8.19
N PRO A 755 -37.37 3.48 7.84
CA PRO A 755 -38.36 3.04 8.80
C PRO A 755 -37.79 2.06 9.83
N ARG A 756 -38.30 2.14 11.06
CA ARG A 756 -38.06 1.15 12.13
C ARG A 756 -39.33 0.40 12.44
N SER A 757 -39.30 -0.91 12.19
CA SER A 757 -40.38 -1.80 12.59
C SER A 757 -40.42 -1.91 14.11
N ILE A 758 -41.55 -1.54 14.70
CA ILE A 758 -41.77 -1.56 16.15
C ILE A 758 -43.15 -2.12 16.52
N CYS A 759 -43.31 -2.50 17.77
CA CYS A 759 -44.61 -2.76 18.41
C CYS A 759 -44.64 -2.05 19.76
N LEU A 760 -45.78 -1.43 20.10
CA LEU A 760 -45.97 -0.77 21.39
C LEU A 760 -46.55 -1.74 22.39
N PHE A 761 -46.02 -1.73 23.61
CA PHE A 761 -46.47 -2.60 24.69
C PHE A 761 -46.80 -1.80 25.95
N SER A 762 -47.69 -2.34 26.79
CA SER A 762 -48.01 -1.82 28.13
C SER A 762 -48.42 -2.93 29.09
N GLN A 763 -48.18 -2.83 30.40
CA GLN A 763 -48.70 -3.81 31.37
C GLN A 763 -50.23 -3.77 31.45
N ASN A 764 -50.80 -2.56 31.36
CA ASN A 764 -52.24 -2.31 31.36
C ASN A 764 -52.64 -1.52 30.11
N ALA A 765 -53.67 -2.00 29.40
CA ALA A 765 -54.17 -1.34 28.19
C ALA A 765 -54.99 -0.07 28.50
N ALA A 766 -55.51 0.09 29.72
CA ALA A 766 -56.37 1.21 30.08
C ALA A 766 -55.59 2.53 30.18
N GLY A 767 -55.97 3.53 29.38
CA GLY A 767 -55.43 4.90 29.46
C GLY A 767 -54.11 5.15 28.73
N VAL A 768 -53.49 4.11 28.14
CA VAL A 768 -52.14 4.22 27.51
C VAL A 768 -52.18 4.57 26.02
N GLU A 769 -53.35 4.49 25.37
CA GLU A 769 -53.50 4.94 23.97
C GLU A 769 -53.14 6.41 23.76
N GLY A 770 -53.42 7.27 24.75
CA GLY A 770 -53.04 8.69 24.71
C GLY A 770 -51.52 8.85 24.66
N THR A 771 -50.81 8.15 25.55
CA THR A 771 -49.34 8.10 25.60
C THR A 771 -48.76 7.57 24.28
N ALA A 772 -49.34 6.50 23.73
CA ALA A 772 -48.90 5.89 22.48
C ALA A 772 -49.06 6.83 21.27
N ARG A 773 -50.19 7.53 21.17
CA ARG A 773 -50.40 8.55 20.13
C ARG A 773 -49.41 9.71 20.29
N ARG A 774 -49.21 10.18 21.53
CA ARG A 774 -48.23 11.25 21.80
C ARG A 774 -46.81 10.84 21.44
N PHE A 775 -46.41 9.61 21.75
CA PHE A 775 -45.12 9.04 21.33
C PHE A 775 -44.94 9.08 19.80
N ILE A 776 -45.96 8.67 19.04
CA ILE A 776 -45.93 8.71 17.56
C ILE A 776 -45.82 10.16 17.07
N ASP A 777 -46.52 11.11 17.71
CA ASP A 777 -46.45 12.52 17.35
C ASP A 777 -45.08 13.13 17.65
N ILE A 778 -44.46 12.79 18.79
CA ILE A 778 -43.07 13.18 19.09
C ILE A 778 -42.12 12.68 18.00
N LEU A 779 -42.25 11.43 17.55
CA LEU A 779 -41.40 10.89 16.48
C LEU A 779 -41.63 11.58 15.12
N ARG A 780 -42.78 12.21 14.90
CA ARG A 780 -43.02 13.06 13.73
C ARG A 780 -42.42 14.47 13.91
N GLU A 781 -42.32 14.96 15.15
CA GLU A 781 -41.78 16.28 15.49
C GLU A 781 -40.23 16.34 15.47
N ILE A 782 -39.53 15.22 15.71
CA ILE A 782 -38.05 15.21 15.85
C ILE A 782 -37.27 15.60 14.57
N GLY A 783 -37.87 15.51 13.39
CA GLY A 783 -37.31 16.04 12.14
C GLY A 783 -37.64 15.26 10.87
N ASP A 784 -37.19 15.81 9.74
CA ASP A 784 -37.47 15.30 8.39
C ASP A 784 -36.23 14.70 7.70
N GLY A 785 -36.44 14.04 6.57
CA GLY A 785 -35.38 13.58 5.68
C GLY A 785 -34.45 12.55 6.35
N VAL A 786 -33.14 12.82 6.33
CA VAL A 786 -32.15 11.94 6.98
C VAL A 786 -32.30 11.92 8.50
N PHE A 787 -32.80 12.98 9.12
CA PHE A 787 -32.91 13.04 10.58
C PHE A 787 -34.20 12.42 11.12
N ALA A 788 -35.16 12.13 10.24
CA ALA A 788 -36.40 11.46 10.61
C ALA A 788 -36.14 10.07 11.21
N LEU A 789 -37.07 9.63 12.06
CA LEU A 789 -37.17 8.25 12.51
C LEU A 789 -38.58 7.74 12.24
N PRO A 790 -38.91 7.45 10.96
CA PRO A 790 -40.20 6.87 10.65
C PRO A 790 -40.32 5.50 11.32
N VAL A 791 -41.51 5.19 11.82
CA VAL A 791 -41.81 3.90 12.43
C VAL A 791 -42.83 3.15 11.61
N SER A 792 -42.62 1.84 11.49
CA SER A 792 -43.56 0.92 10.87
C SER A 792 -44.12 -0.04 11.93
N PHE A 793 -45.38 -0.41 11.77
CA PHE A 793 -46.06 -1.38 12.62
C PHE A 793 -46.32 -2.71 11.90
N ASP A 794 -45.62 -3.00 10.79
CA ASP A 794 -45.86 -4.17 9.92
C ASP A 794 -45.72 -5.54 10.61
N HIS A 795 -45.09 -5.57 11.79
CA HIS A 795 -44.87 -6.78 12.58
C HIS A 795 -45.71 -6.82 13.86
N ARG A 796 -46.68 -5.91 14.01
CA ARG A 796 -47.63 -5.93 15.12
C ARG A 796 -48.55 -7.14 15.05
N MET A 797 -48.94 -7.63 16.22
CA MET A 797 -49.68 -8.89 16.36
C MET A 797 -51.06 -8.82 15.71
N GLY A 798 -51.35 -9.68 14.74
CA GLY A 798 -52.61 -9.64 14.00
C GLY A 798 -52.68 -8.57 12.90
N GLY A 799 -51.55 -7.93 12.57
CA GLY A 799 -51.45 -6.97 11.48
C GLY A 799 -52.24 -5.69 11.73
N ASP A 800 -52.70 -5.04 10.66
CA ASP A 800 -53.18 -3.66 10.77
C ASP A 800 -54.50 -3.46 11.54
N ALA A 801 -55.27 -4.53 11.68
CA ALA A 801 -56.56 -4.53 12.38
C ALA A 801 -56.44 -4.69 13.91
N SER A 802 -55.22 -4.83 14.42
CA SER A 802 -54.96 -5.07 15.86
C SER A 802 -54.86 -3.79 16.70
N LYS A 803 -54.93 -3.97 18.02
CA LYS A 803 -54.74 -2.88 19.00
C LYS A 803 -53.37 -2.23 18.78
N LEU A 804 -53.32 -0.90 18.95
CA LEU A 804 -52.07 -0.14 18.80
C LEU A 804 -51.05 -0.48 19.91
N VAL A 805 -51.54 -0.65 21.14
CA VAL A 805 -50.74 -1.01 22.32
C VAL A 805 -51.14 -2.40 22.75
N THR A 806 -50.15 -3.24 23.05
CA THR A 806 -50.39 -4.63 23.40
C THR A 806 -49.94 -5.02 24.80
N THR A 807 -50.67 -5.95 25.42
CA THR A 807 -50.37 -6.43 26.78
C THR A 807 -49.54 -7.72 26.79
N PRO A 808 -48.88 -8.06 27.92
CA PRO A 808 -48.21 -9.34 28.08
C PRO A 808 -49.13 -10.55 27.80
N ASP A 809 -50.42 -10.48 28.15
CA ASP A 809 -51.37 -11.56 27.92
C ASP A 809 -51.76 -11.67 26.45
N ASP A 810 -51.98 -10.55 25.76
CA ASP A 810 -52.20 -10.51 24.31
C ASP A 810 -50.98 -11.12 23.58
N LEU A 811 -49.75 -10.77 24.00
CA LEU A 811 -48.51 -11.32 23.42
C LEU A 811 -48.36 -12.82 23.67
N ARG A 812 -48.67 -13.28 24.89
CA ARG A 812 -48.64 -14.71 25.24
C ARG A 812 -49.63 -15.50 24.38
N ALA A 813 -50.86 -15.00 24.24
CA ALA A 813 -51.89 -15.63 23.42
C ALA A 813 -51.45 -15.70 21.95
N PHE A 814 -50.96 -14.57 21.40
CA PHE A 814 -50.49 -14.51 20.02
C PHE A 814 -49.35 -15.49 19.76
N LEU A 815 -48.28 -15.48 20.58
CA LEU A 815 -47.11 -16.37 20.38
C LEU A 815 -47.47 -17.86 20.54
N THR A 816 -48.49 -18.17 21.34
CA THR A 816 -48.91 -19.56 21.61
C THR A 816 -49.88 -20.09 20.56
N GLU A 817 -50.81 -19.26 20.09
CA GLU A 817 -51.97 -19.69 19.31
C GLU A 817 -51.97 -19.22 17.84
N GLN A 818 -51.33 -18.08 17.54
CA GLN A 818 -51.51 -17.39 16.24
C GLN A 818 -50.20 -17.16 15.45
N ALA A 819 -49.06 -17.02 16.13
CA ALA A 819 -47.80 -16.61 15.51
C ALA A 819 -47.30 -17.61 14.45
N ILE A 820 -47.18 -17.13 13.21
CA ILE A 820 -46.62 -17.90 12.09
C ILE A 820 -45.08 -17.92 12.15
N ALA A 821 -44.45 -18.65 11.23
CA ALA A 821 -42.99 -18.82 11.21
C ALA A 821 -42.23 -17.48 11.11
N GLN A 822 -42.73 -16.53 10.30
CA GLN A 822 -42.12 -15.20 10.18
C GLN A 822 -42.25 -14.37 11.46
N ASP A 823 -43.41 -14.41 12.12
CA ASP A 823 -43.58 -13.71 13.40
C ASP A 823 -42.58 -14.25 14.42
N ARG A 824 -42.48 -15.57 14.52
CA ARG A 824 -41.52 -16.22 15.43
C ARG A 824 -40.08 -15.79 15.13
N LEU A 825 -39.70 -15.70 13.85
CA LEU A 825 -38.39 -15.19 13.44
C LEU A 825 -38.17 -13.75 13.92
N HIS A 826 -39.11 -12.84 13.64
CA HIS A 826 -39.00 -11.44 14.04
C HIS A 826 -38.96 -11.28 15.57
N TYR A 827 -39.87 -11.91 16.30
CA TYR A 827 -39.92 -11.84 17.77
C TYR A 827 -38.72 -12.52 18.45
N SER A 828 -38.05 -13.47 17.79
CA SER A 828 -36.82 -14.11 18.31
C SER A 828 -35.59 -13.21 18.34
N ARG A 829 -35.63 -12.10 17.59
CA ARG A 829 -34.56 -11.09 17.54
C ARG A 829 -35.07 -9.71 17.92
N ALA A 830 -36.28 -9.64 18.45
CA ALA A 830 -36.87 -8.41 18.93
C ALA A 830 -36.20 -7.98 20.24
N ARG A 831 -35.98 -6.67 20.38
CA ARG A 831 -35.36 -6.06 21.55
C ARG A 831 -36.34 -5.11 22.21
N ILE A 832 -36.30 -5.06 23.53
CA ILE A 832 -37.09 -4.09 24.29
C ILE A 832 -36.27 -2.79 24.34
N VAL A 833 -36.91 -1.68 23.98
CA VAL A 833 -36.35 -0.33 24.03
C VAL A 833 -37.21 0.50 24.98
N GLY A 834 -36.58 1.15 25.96
CA GLY A 834 -37.26 1.87 27.04
C GLY A 834 -37.11 1.16 28.40
N PRO A 835 -38.08 1.29 29.33
CA PRO A 835 -37.97 0.76 30.68
C PRO A 835 -37.86 -0.78 30.70
N GLU A 836 -37.03 -1.29 31.59
CA GLU A 836 -36.84 -2.74 31.76
C GLU A 836 -38.17 -3.42 32.13
N ASN A 837 -38.51 -4.50 31.42
CA ASN A 837 -39.70 -5.28 31.69
C ASN A 837 -39.37 -6.78 31.68
N GLU A 838 -39.13 -7.34 32.86
CA GLU A 838 -38.74 -8.75 33.00
C GLU A 838 -39.86 -9.71 32.55
N THR A 839 -41.13 -9.32 32.70
CA THR A 839 -42.27 -10.14 32.25
C THR A 839 -42.27 -10.26 30.74
N LEU A 840 -42.09 -9.13 30.04
CA LEU A 840 -42.01 -9.11 28.58
C LEU A 840 -40.74 -9.82 28.08
N SER A 841 -39.60 -9.57 28.73
CA SER A 841 -38.35 -10.28 28.45
C SER A 841 -38.53 -11.79 28.57
N ALA A 842 -39.18 -12.27 29.63
CA ALA A 842 -39.46 -13.69 29.83
C ALA A 842 -40.42 -14.25 28.76
N LEU A 843 -41.45 -13.51 28.35
CA LEU A 843 -42.37 -13.93 27.29
C LEU A 843 -41.68 -14.06 25.93
N LEU A 844 -40.87 -13.07 25.56
CA LEU A 844 -40.07 -13.11 24.33
C LEU A 844 -39.05 -14.26 24.37
N ARG A 845 -38.41 -14.53 25.54
CA ARG A 845 -37.54 -15.71 25.72
C ARG A 845 -38.31 -17.01 25.54
N ALA A 846 -39.48 -17.15 26.16
CA ALA A 846 -40.32 -18.33 26.06
C ALA A 846 -40.84 -18.56 24.64
N GLY A 847 -41.20 -17.49 23.92
CA GLY A 847 -41.62 -17.54 22.52
C GLY A 847 -40.51 -18.07 21.60
N ALA A 848 -39.28 -17.61 21.79
CA ALA A 848 -38.11 -18.09 21.05
C ALA A 848 -37.72 -19.53 21.43
N ALA A 849 -37.88 -19.92 22.71
CA ALA A 849 -37.50 -21.23 23.23
C ALA A 849 -38.50 -22.37 22.92
N CYS A 850 -39.66 -22.07 22.31
CA CYS A 850 -40.71 -23.05 22.05
C CYS A 850 -40.98 -23.31 20.55
N PRO A 851 -40.01 -23.82 19.76
CA PRO A 851 -40.33 -24.37 18.44
C PRO A 851 -40.82 -25.80 18.64
N ARG A 852 -42.15 -26.00 18.70
CA ARG A 852 -42.75 -27.35 18.79
C ARG A 852 -42.23 -28.31 17.69
N ARG A 853 -41.66 -27.80 16.59
CA ARG A 853 -40.79 -28.50 15.62
C ARG A 853 -39.92 -27.48 14.86
N ALA A 854 -38.66 -27.26 15.24
CA ALA A 854 -37.75 -26.33 14.54
C ALA A 854 -37.73 -26.58 13.01
N ASP A 855 -37.73 -27.85 12.60
CA ASP A 855 -37.72 -28.23 11.18
C ASP A 855 -39.05 -27.96 10.43
N ALA A 856 -40.18 -27.81 11.14
CA ALA A 856 -41.42 -27.34 10.52
C ALA A 856 -41.37 -25.83 10.29
N THR A 857 -40.90 -25.07 11.27
CA THR A 857 -40.67 -23.63 11.17
C THR A 857 -39.72 -23.30 10.03
N MET A 858 -38.62 -24.06 9.87
CA MET A 858 -37.68 -23.88 8.75
C MET A 858 -38.32 -24.08 7.37
N ARG A 859 -39.20 -25.09 7.23
CA ARG A 859 -39.92 -25.33 5.97
C ARG A 859 -40.90 -24.21 5.64
N ASP A 860 -41.56 -23.65 6.64
CA ASP A 860 -42.46 -22.52 6.44
C ASP A 860 -41.67 -21.24 6.10
N LEU A 861 -40.54 -20.98 6.75
CA LEU A 861 -39.63 -19.89 6.38
C LEU A 861 -39.12 -20.01 4.93
N ASP A 862 -38.82 -21.23 4.47
CA ASP A 862 -38.41 -21.48 3.08
C ASP A 862 -39.52 -21.19 2.05
N ARG A 863 -40.77 -21.51 2.37
CA ARG A 863 -41.93 -21.13 1.55
C ARG A 863 -42.07 -19.61 1.47
N MET A 864 -41.90 -18.92 2.58
CA MET A 864 -42.02 -17.46 2.65
C MET A 864 -40.91 -16.77 1.87
N ARG A 865 -39.67 -17.24 2.01
CA ARG A 865 -38.55 -16.80 1.19
C ARG A 865 -38.85 -16.98 -0.30
N THR A 866 -39.35 -18.15 -0.69
CA THR A 866 -39.73 -18.44 -2.09
C THR A 866 -40.81 -17.49 -2.59
N GLN A 867 -41.80 -17.15 -1.76
CA GLN A 867 -42.83 -16.17 -2.10
C GLN A 867 -42.24 -14.76 -2.25
N ARG A 868 -41.38 -14.33 -1.33
CA ARG A 868 -40.67 -13.04 -1.40
C ARG A 868 -39.88 -12.89 -2.70
N LEU A 869 -39.15 -13.93 -3.11
CA LEU A 869 -38.37 -13.92 -4.36
C LEU A 869 -39.24 -13.78 -5.62
N ARG A 870 -40.49 -14.25 -5.60
CA ARG A 870 -41.43 -14.12 -6.73
C ARG A 870 -42.04 -12.72 -6.86
N GLN A 871 -42.01 -11.92 -5.80
CA GLN A 871 -42.71 -10.63 -5.72
C GLN A 871 -41.79 -9.42 -6.01
N GLU A 872 -40.57 -9.64 -6.52
CA GLU A 872 -39.52 -8.63 -6.70
C GLU A 872 -39.24 -7.83 -5.41
N PRO A 873 -38.37 -8.34 -4.51
CA PRO A 873 -38.20 -7.74 -3.19
C PRO A 873 -37.58 -6.34 -3.26
N GLU A 874 -38.02 -5.46 -2.35
CA GLU A 874 -37.34 -4.20 -2.12
C GLU A 874 -35.93 -4.48 -1.54
N LEU A 875 -34.93 -3.89 -2.18
CA LEU A 875 -33.52 -4.11 -1.86
C LEU A 875 -33.03 -3.07 -0.86
N ALA A 876 -32.23 -3.49 0.12
CA ALA A 876 -31.74 -2.58 1.15
C ALA A 876 -30.83 -1.48 0.58
N THR A 877 -30.04 -1.84 -0.43
CA THR A 877 -29.16 -0.93 -1.18
C THR A 877 -29.16 -1.31 -2.66
N PRO A 878 -28.72 -0.41 -3.56
CA PRO A 878 -28.61 -0.71 -4.99
C PRO A 878 -27.63 -1.83 -5.35
N PHE A 879 -26.80 -2.28 -4.41
CA PHE A 879 -25.83 -3.37 -4.59
C PHE A 879 -26.32 -4.70 -4.03
N ASP A 880 -27.41 -4.68 -3.27
CA ASP A 880 -27.99 -5.87 -2.65
C ASP A 880 -28.53 -6.85 -3.69
N GLN A 881 -28.65 -8.11 -3.32
CA GLN A 881 -29.13 -9.18 -4.20
C GLN A 881 -30.51 -9.68 -3.72
N PRO A 882 -31.47 -9.90 -4.63
CA PRO A 882 -32.78 -10.41 -4.23
C PRO A 882 -32.67 -11.79 -3.57
N ASP A 883 -31.76 -12.63 -4.11
CA ASP A 883 -31.45 -14.00 -3.70
C ASP A 883 -30.01 -14.05 -3.15
N GLY A 884 -29.85 -14.37 -1.87
CA GLY A 884 -28.58 -14.39 -1.14
C GLY A 884 -28.15 -13.04 -0.54
N GLY A 885 -28.96 -11.98 -0.66
CA GLY A 885 -28.67 -10.67 -0.09
C GLY A 885 -29.03 -10.52 1.38
N ALA A 886 -29.15 -9.27 1.84
CA ALA A 886 -29.31 -8.92 3.26
C ALA A 886 -30.47 -9.67 3.94
N ALA A 887 -31.62 -9.78 3.27
CA ALA A 887 -32.79 -10.49 3.79
C ALA A 887 -32.55 -11.98 4.04
N ASP A 888 -31.73 -12.64 3.21
CA ASP A 888 -31.40 -14.06 3.39
C ASP A 888 -30.34 -14.26 4.49
N VAL A 889 -29.39 -13.34 4.62
CA VAL A 889 -28.44 -13.34 5.75
C VAL A 889 -29.21 -13.25 7.07
N ASP A 890 -30.14 -12.30 7.17
CA ASP A 890 -30.96 -12.09 8.35
C ASP A 890 -31.85 -13.30 8.68
N LEU A 891 -32.42 -13.92 7.63
CA LEU A 891 -33.18 -15.16 7.72
C LEU A 891 -32.36 -16.31 8.29
N ILE A 892 -31.12 -16.52 7.81
CA ILE A 892 -30.24 -17.59 8.30
C ILE A 892 -29.88 -17.35 9.76
N ILE A 893 -29.46 -16.13 10.11
CA ILE A 893 -29.08 -15.78 11.48
C ILE A 893 -30.27 -15.98 12.43
N GLY A 894 -31.44 -15.46 12.08
CA GLY A 894 -32.65 -15.64 12.90
C GLY A 894 -33.09 -17.10 13.00
N SER A 895 -32.91 -17.89 11.94
CA SER A 895 -33.20 -19.33 11.95
C SER A 895 -32.28 -20.10 12.91
N LEU A 896 -30.99 -19.75 12.93
CA LEU A 896 -30.02 -20.32 13.87
C LEU A 896 -30.36 -19.90 15.31
N THR A 897 -30.70 -18.64 15.54
CA THR A 897 -31.17 -18.15 16.84
C THR A 897 -32.38 -18.94 17.30
N LEU A 898 -33.41 -19.08 16.47
CA LEU A 898 -34.61 -19.88 16.80
C LEU A 898 -34.30 -21.34 17.11
N ARG A 899 -33.41 -21.97 16.34
CA ARG A 899 -33.03 -23.38 16.52
C ARG A 899 -32.35 -23.61 17.86
N HIS A 900 -31.54 -22.66 18.33
CA HIS A 900 -30.66 -22.83 19.47
C HIS A 900 -31.06 -22.02 20.72
N ALA A 901 -32.03 -21.12 20.63
CA ALA A 901 -32.46 -20.24 21.73
C ALA A 901 -32.94 -21.00 22.98
N ALA A 902 -33.51 -22.20 22.83
CA ALA A 902 -33.93 -23.01 23.97
C ALA A 902 -32.75 -23.47 24.86
N ALA A 903 -31.63 -23.82 24.23
CA ALA A 903 -30.40 -24.25 24.92
C ALA A 903 -29.47 -23.07 25.24
N HIS A 904 -29.54 -22.00 24.44
CA HIS A 904 -28.70 -20.80 24.55
C HIS A 904 -29.56 -19.52 24.53
N PRO A 905 -30.27 -19.20 25.63
CA PRO A 905 -31.21 -18.07 25.67
C PRO A 905 -30.57 -16.70 25.39
N MET A 906 -29.28 -16.56 25.70
CA MET A 906 -28.49 -15.34 25.48
C MET A 906 -28.39 -14.91 24.01
N LEU A 907 -28.55 -15.83 23.05
CA LEU A 907 -28.45 -15.53 21.61
C LEU A 907 -29.44 -14.47 21.13
N ARG A 908 -30.56 -14.30 21.84
CA ARG A 908 -31.58 -13.27 21.55
C ARG A 908 -31.09 -11.84 21.84
N GLU A 909 -30.27 -11.70 22.88
CA GLU A 909 -29.85 -10.39 23.41
C GLU A 909 -28.60 -9.87 22.71
N LEU A 910 -27.84 -10.77 22.08
CA LEU A 910 -26.65 -10.46 21.30
C LEU A 910 -26.99 -9.79 19.96
N ASN A 911 -26.05 -9.02 19.42
CA ASN A 911 -26.13 -8.55 18.04
C ASN A 911 -25.80 -9.70 17.08
N ALA A 912 -25.99 -9.50 15.78
CA ALA A 912 -25.79 -10.54 14.77
C ALA A 912 -24.37 -11.15 14.80
N ALA A 913 -23.34 -10.32 14.95
CA ALA A 913 -21.94 -10.77 14.97
C ALA A 913 -21.63 -11.58 16.24
N ASP A 914 -22.03 -11.06 17.40
CA ASP A 914 -21.81 -11.71 18.69
C ASP A 914 -22.61 -13.02 18.81
N ALA A 915 -23.81 -13.07 18.23
CA ALA A 915 -24.62 -14.29 18.18
C ALA A 915 -23.95 -15.37 17.31
N LEU A 916 -23.42 -15.01 16.14
CA LEU A 916 -22.68 -15.94 15.27
C LEU A 916 -21.39 -16.45 15.94
N ASP A 917 -20.67 -15.59 16.64
CA ASP A 917 -19.48 -15.94 17.42
C ASP A 917 -19.82 -16.86 18.60
N ALA A 918 -20.92 -16.59 19.32
CA ALA A 918 -21.42 -17.48 20.37
C ALA A 918 -21.85 -18.85 19.84
N LEU A 919 -22.51 -18.92 18.68
CA LEU A 919 -22.87 -20.17 18.01
C LEU A 919 -21.64 -20.97 17.58
N ALA A 920 -20.60 -20.30 17.08
CA ALA A 920 -19.35 -20.94 16.69
C ALA A 920 -18.57 -21.49 17.90
N ARG A 921 -18.48 -20.73 19.00
CA ARG A 921 -17.85 -21.20 20.25
C ARG A 921 -18.56 -22.39 20.89
N ALA A 922 -19.86 -22.54 20.63
CA ALA A 922 -20.66 -23.66 21.10
C ALA A 922 -20.65 -24.86 20.13
N ASP A 923 -19.83 -24.82 19.07
CA ASP A 923 -19.74 -25.83 18.00
C ASP A 923 -21.09 -26.12 17.30
N LEU A 924 -22.02 -25.15 17.31
CA LEU A 924 -23.34 -25.27 16.67
C LEU A 924 -23.30 -24.91 15.18
N VAL A 925 -22.32 -24.10 14.79
CA VAL A 925 -21.94 -23.80 13.40
C VAL A 925 -20.42 -23.79 13.31
N SER A 926 -19.86 -24.08 12.13
CA SER A 926 -18.41 -23.98 11.96
C SER A 926 -17.95 -22.52 12.05
N SER A 927 -16.71 -22.29 12.49
CA SER A 927 -16.12 -20.95 12.52
C SER A 927 -16.06 -20.31 11.13
N ASP A 928 -16.01 -21.11 10.06
CA ASP A 928 -16.01 -20.61 8.70
C ASP A 928 -17.39 -20.08 8.26
N VAL A 929 -18.46 -20.81 8.60
CA VAL A 929 -19.84 -20.39 8.38
C VAL A 929 -20.13 -19.09 9.15
N ALA A 930 -19.75 -19.03 10.43
CA ALA A 930 -19.95 -17.85 11.26
C ALA A 930 -19.23 -16.62 10.71
N ARG A 931 -17.95 -16.75 10.31
CA ARG A 931 -17.19 -15.67 9.68
C ARG A 931 -17.82 -15.20 8.37
N THR A 932 -18.26 -16.12 7.52
CA THR A 932 -18.89 -15.81 6.23
C THR A 932 -20.18 -15.02 6.41
N LEU A 933 -21.08 -15.47 7.29
CA LEU A 933 -22.33 -14.77 7.59
C LEU A 933 -22.10 -13.42 8.26
N ALA A 934 -21.13 -13.32 9.17
CA ALA A 934 -20.77 -12.05 9.81
C ALA A 934 -20.20 -11.04 8.80
N ALA A 935 -19.35 -11.50 7.87
CA ALA A 935 -18.80 -10.67 6.81
C ALA A 935 -19.90 -10.17 5.84
N ALA A 936 -20.81 -11.05 5.42
CA ALA A 936 -21.94 -10.68 4.56
C ALA A 936 -22.89 -9.69 5.27
N HIS A 937 -23.25 -9.93 6.53
CA HIS A 937 -24.08 -9.02 7.32
C HIS A 937 -23.41 -7.65 7.48
N GLY A 938 -22.12 -7.62 7.85
CA GLY A 938 -21.33 -6.39 7.98
C GLY A 938 -21.25 -5.61 6.67
N PHE A 939 -21.04 -6.29 5.55
CA PHE A 939 -21.03 -5.68 4.21
C PHE A 939 -22.33 -4.91 3.92
N HIS A 940 -23.50 -5.52 4.15
CA HIS A 940 -24.79 -4.87 3.95
C HIS A 940 -25.02 -3.70 4.92
N ALA A 941 -24.64 -3.86 6.19
CA ALA A 941 -24.77 -2.82 7.20
C ALA A 941 -23.92 -1.57 6.88
N ARG A 942 -22.66 -1.76 6.46
CA ARG A 942 -21.76 -0.67 6.08
C ARG A 942 -22.28 0.12 4.87
N LEU A 943 -22.74 -0.58 3.83
CA LEU A 943 -23.31 0.08 2.65
C LEU A 943 -24.62 0.80 2.97
N SER A 944 -25.47 0.23 3.81
CA SER A 944 -26.71 0.85 4.28
C SER A 944 -26.43 2.14 5.05
N ALA A 945 -25.42 2.13 5.95
CA ALA A 945 -24.98 3.31 6.68
C ALA A 945 -24.44 4.40 5.73
N ALA A 946 -23.56 4.06 4.79
CA ALA A 946 -23.03 5.01 3.81
C ALA A 946 -24.13 5.65 2.95
N CYS A 947 -25.05 4.84 2.42
CA CYS A 947 -26.18 5.32 1.63
C CYS A 947 -27.15 6.17 2.46
N GLY A 948 -27.37 5.80 3.73
CA GLY A 948 -28.21 6.52 4.67
C GLY A 948 -27.66 7.91 4.99
N LEU A 949 -26.37 8.00 5.36
CA LEU A 949 -25.71 9.27 5.68
C LEU A 949 -25.66 10.22 4.47
N ALA A 950 -25.47 9.69 3.27
CA ALA A 950 -25.50 10.46 2.03
C ALA A 950 -26.93 10.85 1.56
N GLY A 951 -27.98 10.30 2.20
CA GLY A 951 -29.36 10.46 1.73
C GLY A 951 -29.62 9.83 0.35
N TRP A 952 -28.78 8.88 -0.08
CA TRP A 952 -28.79 8.34 -1.44
C TRP A 952 -29.65 7.07 -1.55
N LYS A 953 -30.82 7.19 -2.19
CA LYS A 953 -31.82 6.10 -2.28
C LYS A 953 -31.89 5.42 -3.66
N ASP A 954 -31.57 6.11 -4.75
CA ASP A 954 -31.81 5.62 -6.12
C ASP A 954 -30.56 5.79 -7.01
N ALA A 955 -29.90 4.68 -7.30
CA ALA A 955 -28.73 4.64 -8.16
C ALA A 955 -29.02 4.90 -9.64
N ARG A 956 -30.25 4.64 -10.10
CA ARG A 956 -30.62 4.81 -11.52
C ARG A 956 -30.90 6.27 -11.83
N ARG A 957 -31.57 6.98 -10.92
CA ARG A 957 -31.84 8.42 -11.07
C ARG A 957 -30.60 9.27 -10.79
N ARG A 958 -29.74 8.82 -9.89
CA ARG A 958 -28.55 9.58 -9.47
C ARG A 958 -27.35 8.63 -9.33
N PRO A 959 -26.63 8.32 -10.44
CA PRO A 959 -25.46 7.45 -10.37
C PRO A 959 -24.38 8.07 -9.48
N PRO A 960 -23.60 7.24 -8.76
CA PRO A 960 -22.55 7.74 -7.87
C PRO A 960 -21.45 8.41 -8.70
N ARG A 961 -21.14 9.67 -8.37
CA ARG A 961 -19.96 10.37 -8.87
C ARG A 961 -18.70 9.81 -8.20
N ARG A 962 -17.52 10.13 -8.76
CA ARG A 962 -16.23 9.55 -8.40
C ARG A 962 -15.96 9.52 -6.88
N ARG A 963 -16.12 10.65 -6.18
CA ARG A 963 -15.84 10.75 -4.73
C ARG A 963 -16.79 9.93 -3.87
N PHE A 964 -18.09 10.03 -4.13
CA PHE A 964 -19.07 9.16 -3.46
C PHE A 964 -18.86 7.67 -3.79
N GLY A 965 -18.40 7.36 -5.00
CA GLY A 965 -17.98 6.00 -5.38
C GLY A 965 -16.84 5.48 -4.50
N GLN A 966 -15.84 6.31 -4.19
CA GLN A 966 -14.75 5.98 -3.26
C GLN A 966 -15.26 5.80 -1.82
N LEU A 967 -16.21 6.63 -1.38
CA LEU A 967 -16.85 6.47 -0.07
C LEU A 967 -17.57 5.12 0.05
N LEU A 968 -18.31 4.73 -1.00
CA LEU A 968 -18.98 3.44 -1.08
C LEU A 968 -17.98 2.27 -1.14
N ALA A 969 -16.89 2.41 -1.90
CA ALA A 969 -15.82 1.41 -1.95
C ALA A 969 -15.18 1.20 -0.57
N ARG A 970 -14.90 2.30 0.15
CA ARG A 970 -14.40 2.27 1.53
C ARG A 970 -15.40 1.61 2.49
N ALA A 971 -16.69 1.86 2.33
CA ALA A 971 -17.74 1.18 3.11
C ALA A 971 -17.81 -0.33 2.81
N ALA A 972 -17.65 -0.71 1.55
CA ALA A 972 -17.61 -2.12 1.15
C ALA A 972 -16.31 -2.84 1.57
N GLY A 973 -15.22 -2.09 1.82
CA GLY A 973 -13.89 -2.65 2.11
C GLY A 973 -13.12 -3.04 0.85
N VAL A 974 -13.37 -2.36 -0.27
CA VAL A 974 -12.73 -2.57 -1.59
C VAL A 974 -12.06 -1.29 -2.08
N SER A 975 -11.18 -1.39 -3.07
CA SER A 975 -10.44 -0.24 -3.61
C SER A 975 -11.27 0.69 -4.51
N ASP A 976 -12.25 0.15 -5.23
CA ASP A 976 -13.06 0.92 -6.18
C ASP A 976 -14.53 0.48 -6.22
N LEU A 977 -15.40 1.39 -6.67
CA LEU A 977 -16.84 1.18 -6.83
C LEU A 977 -17.15 -0.04 -7.71
N SER A 978 -16.35 -0.27 -8.75
CA SER A 978 -16.54 -1.38 -9.69
C SER A 978 -16.44 -2.76 -9.01
N ALA A 979 -15.69 -2.87 -7.90
CA ALA A 979 -15.50 -4.12 -7.17
C ALA A 979 -16.65 -4.46 -6.20
N ILE A 980 -17.53 -3.51 -5.88
CA ILE A 980 -18.64 -3.73 -4.93
C ILE A 980 -19.63 -4.77 -5.46
N ARG A 981 -19.99 -4.68 -6.75
CA ARG A 981 -20.98 -5.58 -7.36
C ARG A 981 -20.48 -7.03 -7.45
N PRO A 982 -19.26 -7.31 -7.94
CA PRO A 982 -18.68 -8.67 -7.87
C PRO A 982 -18.64 -9.21 -6.44
N LEU A 983 -18.24 -8.40 -5.46
CA LEU A 983 -18.20 -8.82 -4.06
C LEU A 983 -19.59 -9.13 -3.50
N ALA A 984 -20.61 -8.32 -3.81
CA ALA A 984 -21.99 -8.58 -3.42
C ALA A 984 -22.53 -9.89 -4.03
N VAL A 985 -22.19 -10.17 -5.29
CA VAL A 985 -22.55 -11.44 -5.96
C VAL A 985 -21.86 -12.62 -5.29
N GLY A 986 -20.56 -12.51 -4.97
CA GLY A 986 -19.81 -13.54 -4.26
C GLY A 986 -20.38 -13.85 -2.88
N TYR A 987 -20.71 -12.82 -2.09
CA TYR A 987 -21.41 -13.03 -0.81
C TYR A 987 -22.77 -13.70 -1.02
N ALA A 988 -23.54 -13.28 -2.01
CA ALA A 988 -24.84 -13.87 -2.29
C ALA A 988 -24.74 -15.36 -2.69
N GLU A 989 -23.74 -15.75 -3.46
CA GLU A 989 -23.46 -17.16 -3.78
C GLU A 989 -23.16 -17.99 -2.54
N GLN A 990 -22.28 -17.49 -1.68
CA GLN A 990 -21.93 -18.15 -0.42
C GLN A 990 -23.16 -18.26 0.50
N VAL A 991 -23.94 -17.19 0.65
CA VAL A 991 -25.15 -17.17 1.46
C VAL A 991 -26.20 -18.13 0.93
N ARG A 992 -26.38 -18.24 -0.40
CA ARG A 992 -27.29 -19.24 -1.00
C ARG A 992 -26.85 -20.67 -0.70
N ALA A 993 -25.55 -20.96 -0.79
CA ALA A 993 -25.00 -22.27 -0.46
C ALA A 993 -25.23 -22.61 1.03
N LEU A 994 -24.93 -21.66 1.93
CA LEU A 994 -25.15 -21.79 3.36
C LEU A 994 -26.64 -21.94 3.71
N TYR A 995 -27.52 -21.20 3.03
CA TYR A 995 -28.96 -21.34 3.18
C TYR A 995 -29.42 -22.75 2.80
N ALA A 996 -28.98 -23.28 1.66
CA ALA A 996 -29.31 -24.65 1.24
C ALA A 996 -28.82 -25.71 2.24
N GLN A 997 -27.65 -25.50 2.84
CA GLN A 997 -27.10 -26.40 3.85
C GLN A 997 -27.86 -26.31 5.19
N ILE A 998 -28.02 -25.10 5.73
CA ILE A 998 -28.50 -24.87 7.10
C ILE A 998 -30.03 -24.90 7.18
N ALA A 999 -30.71 -24.27 6.21
CA ALA A 999 -32.16 -24.14 6.22
C ALA A 999 -32.86 -25.31 5.52
N GLN A 1000 -32.29 -25.83 4.42
CA GLN A 1000 -32.90 -26.93 3.64
C GLN A 1000 -32.33 -28.31 3.97
N GLY A 1001 -31.25 -28.41 4.76
CA GLY A 1001 -30.64 -29.68 5.16
C GLY A 1001 -30.00 -30.47 4.01
N ARG A 1002 -29.62 -29.81 2.92
CA ARG A 1002 -28.97 -30.46 1.77
C ARG A 1002 -27.49 -30.74 2.09
N PRO A 1003 -26.95 -31.92 1.73
CA PRO A 1003 -25.53 -32.20 1.92
C PRO A 1003 -24.68 -31.21 1.09
N SER A 1004 -23.55 -30.79 1.65
CA SER A 1004 -22.62 -29.86 1.01
C SER A 1004 -22.18 -30.42 -0.36
N GLN A 1005 -22.64 -29.80 -1.45
CA GLN A 1005 -21.92 -29.90 -2.71
C GLN A 1005 -20.65 -29.09 -2.50
N GLY A 1006 -19.52 -29.79 -2.33
CA GLY A 1006 -18.23 -29.14 -2.08
C GLY A 1006 -17.98 -28.08 -3.14
N LEU A 1007 -17.58 -26.89 -2.71
CA LEU A 1007 -16.87 -25.94 -3.56
C LEU A 1007 -15.58 -26.64 -3.99
N SER A 1008 -15.63 -27.31 -5.15
CA SER A 1008 -14.43 -27.72 -5.85
C SER A 1008 -13.68 -26.45 -6.22
N VAL A 1009 -12.61 -26.18 -5.49
CA VAL A 1009 -11.56 -25.28 -5.93
C VAL A 1009 -10.82 -26.00 -7.06
N ASP A 1010 -11.39 -25.91 -8.26
CA ASP A 1010 -10.71 -26.20 -9.52
C ASP A 1010 -11.14 -25.10 -10.50
N GLY A 1011 -10.20 -24.24 -10.88
CA GLY A 1011 -10.39 -23.11 -11.79
C GLY A 1011 -9.46 -21.94 -11.47
#